data_AF-A0A857D7U3-F1
#
_entry.id   AF-A0A857D7U3-F1
#
_cell.length_a   1.000
_cell.length_b   1.000
_cell.length_c   1.000
_cell.angle_alpha   90.00
_cell.angle_beta   90.00
_cell.angle_gamma   90.00
#
_symmetry.space_group_name_H-M   'P 1'
#
loop_
_entity.id
_entity.type
_entity.pdbx_description
1 polymer ?
#
loop_
_entity_poly.entity_id
_entity_poly.type
_entity_poly.pdbx_seq_one_letter_code
_entity_poly.pdbx_strand_id
1 'polypeptide(L)'
;MRCSHVDIQHNYQTFTIDTKKFPDPLSMFDNLREQGVKCSTNITPVISNKDSNYQTYKEGLSNSYFVLDKRYDPDNPDSRSYQCYGGGNEYRPNDPDKIQGFNSGQPYIGEVYYGNDAYGNELGTPGHYPDFGRSEVRKWWGTQYQYLFDMGLEMVWQDMTTPAIRETRGDMKGFPFQLYVTSDFISGVTPQLTPAIKVWNFYAYNLHKATYHGLNYLPGRDNKRNFIIGRGSFTGSHRFSGLWTGDNASDWDFLRMNISQVLSLGMCGLAICGQDIGGFETSYIDNGEWASPELLIRWTVAGAFLPWFRNHYVRKGRKAFQEPFMYVEYFNERGLPIPQPQDLYKMVLPICKHYIELRYRLMQLFYDCLFENTLDGMPICRPMFLNDPQDQSLYNDQEYFLDNQFFVGKDLLISPVTKPQAETNGGKWDVYLPQGSNWYCFMNNQLPLASLVEGGTTIRDFDANLNLEGNHINFIVPIYVRSGAIIPMIELEEYVGELNKKGQPNPITLNIYPGQSGEYTMYLDDGVSRSSGVAKPENEGGYPRAKSEYRETKITHKYIDAAQKTRELKIERVHDNYRPEYETFFFVAILHDPSETQGSSGSLNKVILNNQEIQKLGNGDDNALNGASLNAWYYNPTININFIKVFDNLPSVTITLEYA
;
A
#
# COMPACT_ATOMS: atom_id res chain seq x y z
N MET A 1 -4.24 -6.66 -8.50
CA MET A 1 -2.94 -7.03 -9.08
C MET A 1 -2.68 -8.50 -8.80
N ARG A 2 -2.18 -9.28 -9.77
CA ARG A 2 -1.71 -10.66 -9.53
C ARG A 2 -0.19 -10.69 -9.46
N CYS A 3 0.35 -11.28 -8.38
CA CYS A 3 1.79 -11.44 -8.17
C CYS A 3 2.20 -12.87 -8.46
N SER A 4 3.06 -13.07 -9.46
CA SER A 4 3.68 -14.36 -9.72
C SER A 4 4.98 -14.49 -8.91
N HIS A 5 5.11 -15.56 -8.14
CA HIS A 5 6.34 -15.89 -7.41
C HIS A 5 7.44 -16.33 -8.41
N VAL A 6 8.63 -16.66 -7.87
CA VAL A 6 9.78 -17.24 -8.58
C VAL A 6 9.45 -18.37 -9.57
N ASP A 7 8.32 -19.06 -9.42
CA ASP A 7 7.90 -20.19 -10.28
C ASP A 7 7.67 -19.81 -11.74
N ILE A 8 7.45 -18.51 -12.03
CA ILE A 8 7.36 -18.01 -13.41
C ILE A 8 8.72 -17.99 -14.11
N GLN A 9 9.82 -17.93 -13.36
CA GLN A 9 11.17 -17.86 -13.92
C GLN A 9 11.60 -19.24 -14.47
N HIS A 10 12.30 -19.25 -15.59
CA HIS A 10 12.87 -20.48 -16.14
C HIS A 10 14.04 -20.96 -15.26
N ASN A 11 13.86 -22.04 -14.49
CA ASN A 11 14.92 -22.62 -13.65
C ASN A 11 15.64 -21.60 -12.74
N TYR A 12 14.90 -20.67 -12.13
CA TYR A 12 15.43 -19.60 -11.28
C TYR A 12 16.36 -18.62 -12.01
N GLN A 13 16.36 -18.61 -13.35
CA GLN A 13 17.00 -17.57 -14.14
C GLN A 13 16.14 -16.31 -14.05
N THR A 14 16.60 -15.33 -13.27
CA THR A 14 15.94 -14.02 -13.15
C THR A 14 15.72 -13.39 -14.53
N PHE A 15 14.72 -12.53 -14.70
CA PHE A 15 14.40 -11.89 -16.00
C PHE A 15 13.93 -12.83 -17.12
N THR A 16 13.62 -14.09 -16.83
CA THR A 16 13.06 -15.02 -17.81
C THR A 16 11.65 -15.45 -17.43
N ILE A 17 10.93 -16.04 -18.40
CA ILE A 17 9.65 -16.72 -18.17
C ILE A 17 9.80 -18.16 -18.64
N ASP A 18 9.35 -19.12 -17.82
CA ASP A 18 9.32 -20.53 -18.17
C ASP A 18 8.21 -20.81 -19.19
N THR A 19 8.56 -20.80 -20.48
CA THR A 19 7.62 -21.02 -21.58
C THR A 19 7.07 -22.45 -21.64
N LYS A 20 7.55 -23.40 -20.82
CA LYS A 20 6.88 -24.70 -20.67
C LYS A 20 5.68 -24.62 -19.74
N LYS A 21 5.78 -23.82 -18.67
CA LYS A 21 4.70 -23.58 -17.71
C LYS A 21 3.75 -22.48 -18.17
N PHE A 22 4.27 -21.49 -18.88
CA PHE A 22 3.56 -20.34 -19.41
C PHE A 22 3.78 -20.26 -20.93
N PRO A 23 3.10 -21.10 -21.74
CA PRO A 23 3.39 -21.25 -23.17
C PRO A 23 3.25 -19.98 -24.00
N ASP A 24 2.33 -19.09 -23.61
CA ASP A 24 2.10 -17.81 -24.26
C ASP A 24 1.95 -16.70 -23.20
N PRO A 25 3.08 -16.19 -22.67
CA PRO A 25 3.05 -15.22 -21.57
C PRO A 25 2.51 -13.86 -22.01
N LEU A 26 2.74 -13.46 -23.26
CA LEU A 26 2.24 -12.19 -23.80
C LEU A 26 0.70 -12.20 -23.81
N SER A 27 0.09 -13.19 -24.46
CA SER A 27 -1.37 -13.30 -24.50
C SER A 27 -1.95 -13.46 -23.09
N MET A 28 -1.27 -14.19 -22.19
CA MET A 28 -1.71 -14.31 -20.79
C MET A 28 -1.78 -12.95 -20.10
N PHE A 29 -0.72 -12.14 -20.19
CA PHE A 29 -0.67 -10.82 -19.56
C PHE A 29 -1.64 -9.83 -20.21
N ASP A 30 -1.81 -9.89 -21.54
CA ASP A 30 -2.78 -9.06 -22.26
C ASP A 30 -4.22 -9.37 -21.82
N ASN A 31 -4.60 -10.66 -21.77
CA ASN A 31 -5.92 -11.09 -21.30
C ASN A 31 -6.21 -10.63 -19.86
N LEU A 32 -5.20 -10.64 -18.98
CA LEU A 32 -5.34 -10.15 -17.60
C LEU A 32 -5.49 -8.62 -17.58
N ARG A 33 -4.73 -7.90 -18.40
CA ARG A 33 -4.83 -6.43 -18.51
C ARG A 33 -6.18 -5.98 -19.08
N GLU A 34 -6.75 -6.74 -20.01
CA GLU A 34 -8.10 -6.49 -20.52
C GLU A 34 -9.15 -6.52 -19.41
N GLN A 35 -8.99 -7.44 -18.45
CA GLN A 35 -9.80 -7.57 -17.23
C GLN A 35 -9.41 -6.57 -16.11
N GLY A 36 -8.51 -5.62 -16.37
CA GLY A 36 -8.06 -4.64 -15.38
C GLY A 36 -7.04 -5.17 -14.36
N VAL A 37 -6.51 -6.38 -14.57
CA VAL A 37 -5.54 -7.01 -13.68
C VAL A 37 -4.12 -6.69 -14.12
N LYS A 38 -3.45 -5.86 -13.31
CA LYS A 38 -2.00 -5.61 -13.44
C LYS A 38 -1.18 -6.79 -12.92
N CYS A 39 -0.05 -7.06 -13.58
CA CYS A 39 0.81 -8.21 -13.25
C CYS A 39 2.16 -7.79 -12.66
N SER A 40 2.62 -8.60 -11.70
CA SER A 40 3.89 -8.44 -10.99
C SER A 40 4.66 -9.76 -10.95
N THR A 41 5.98 -9.69 -10.84
CA THR A 41 6.84 -10.86 -10.64
C THR A 41 7.93 -10.60 -9.61
N ASN A 42 8.28 -11.66 -8.89
CA ASN A 42 9.43 -11.70 -8.00
C ASN A 42 10.75 -11.57 -8.78
N ILE A 43 11.62 -10.67 -8.34
CA ILE A 43 12.97 -10.46 -8.83
C ILE A 43 13.92 -10.49 -7.64
N THR A 44 14.79 -11.50 -7.62
CA THR A 44 15.85 -11.66 -6.63
C THR A 44 17.17 -11.16 -7.22
N PRO A 45 18.08 -10.57 -6.43
CA PRO A 45 19.35 -10.04 -6.93
C PRO A 45 20.39 -11.10 -7.36
N VAL A 46 20.08 -12.39 -7.26
CA VAL A 46 20.99 -13.47 -7.65
C VAL A 46 20.87 -13.79 -9.12
N ILE A 47 21.99 -13.89 -9.83
CA ILE A 47 22.05 -14.37 -11.20
C ILE A 47 22.50 -15.82 -11.19
N SER A 48 21.57 -16.73 -11.49
CA SER A 48 21.78 -18.18 -11.52
C SER A 48 22.96 -18.56 -12.41
N ASN A 49 23.82 -19.45 -11.91
CA ASN A 49 24.94 -20.01 -12.68
C ASN A 49 24.71 -21.48 -13.09
N LYS A 50 23.48 -22.00 -12.92
CA LYS A 50 23.12 -23.38 -13.29
C LYS A 50 23.18 -23.63 -14.81
N ASP A 51 23.00 -22.59 -15.61
CA ASP A 51 23.01 -22.68 -17.07
C ASP A 51 24.02 -21.70 -17.64
N SER A 52 25.08 -22.25 -18.24
CA SER A 52 26.12 -21.46 -18.90
C SER A 52 25.65 -20.68 -20.14
N ASN A 53 24.46 -21.00 -20.68
CA ASN A 53 23.87 -20.29 -21.81
C ASN A 53 22.95 -19.13 -21.40
N TYR A 54 22.65 -18.98 -20.10
CA TYR A 54 21.82 -17.89 -19.61
C TYR A 54 22.49 -16.54 -19.89
N GLN A 55 21.85 -15.72 -20.72
CA GLN A 55 22.47 -14.53 -21.31
C GLN A 55 22.93 -13.52 -20.26
N THR A 56 22.08 -13.18 -19.28
CA THR A 56 22.42 -12.27 -18.18
C THR A 56 23.63 -12.76 -17.39
N TYR A 57 23.74 -14.08 -17.17
CA TYR A 57 24.91 -14.67 -16.51
C TYR A 57 26.19 -14.48 -17.33
N LYS A 58 26.15 -14.78 -18.64
CA LYS A 58 27.28 -14.59 -19.56
C LYS A 58 27.72 -13.13 -19.65
N GLU A 59 26.77 -12.20 -19.73
CA GLU A 59 27.05 -10.77 -19.74
C GLU A 59 27.72 -10.32 -18.45
N GLY A 60 27.18 -10.73 -17.30
CA GLY A 60 27.75 -10.39 -16.00
C GLY A 60 29.18 -10.91 -15.82
N LEU A 61 29.48 -12.12 -16.32
CA LEU A 61 30.83 -12.68 -16.33
C LEU A 61 31.77 -11.91 -17.26
N SER A 62 31.40 -11.77 -18.54
CA SER A 62 32.25 -11.16 -19.56
C SER A 62 32.60 -9.70 -19.27
N ASN A 63 31.70 -8.96 -18.62
CA ASN A 63 31.92 -7.57 -18.23
C ASN A 63 32.42 -7.39 -16.78
N SER A 64 32.68 -8.50 -16.07
CA SER A 64 33.13 -8.47 -14.66
C SER A 64 32.19 -7.68 -13.75
N TYR A 65 30.87 -7.87 -13.86
CA TYR A 65 29.85 -7.11 -13.12
C TYR A 65 29.46 -7.71 -11.77
N PHE A 66 29.92 -8.91 -11.46
CA PHE A 66 29.64 -9.55 -10.17
C PHE A 66 30.62 -9.13 -9.08
N VAL A 67 30.16 -9.18 -7.84
CA VAL A 67 31.02 -9.08 -6.66
C VAL A 67 32.08 -10.19 -6.71
N LEU A 68 33.34 -9.85 -6.44
CA LEU A 68 34.45 -10.79 -6.48
C LEU A 68 34.76 -11.35 -5.09
N ASP A 69 35.20 -12.61 -5.04
CA ASP A 69 35.66 -13.26 -3.83
C ASP A 69 37.12 -12.90 -3.54
N LYS A 70 37.33 -11.81 -2.80
CA LYS A 70 38.65 -11.30 -2.36
C LYS A 70 38.73 -11.15 -0.83
N ARG A 71 38.28 -12.17 -0.10
CA ARG A 71 38.06 -12.10 1.36
C ARG A 71 39.32 -12.29 2.22
N TYR A 72 40.32 -13.01 1.71
CA TYR A 72 41.48 -13.37 2.53
C TYR A 72 42.47 -12.23 2.58
N ASP A 73 42.81 -11.88 3.81
CA ASP A 73 43.92 -11.03 4.17
C ASP A 73 45.11 -11.92 4.59
N PRO A 74 46.23 -11.91 3.85
CA PRO A 74 47.43 -12.66 4.20
C PRO A 74 47.98 -12.38 5.60
N ASP A 75 47.73 -11.17 6.11
CA ASP A 75 48.24 -10.70 7.40
C ASP A 75 47.24 -10.96 8.54
N ASN A 76 46.04 -11.47 8.24
CA ASN A 76 45.01 -11.83 9.21
C ASN A 76 44.45 -13.25 8.94
N PRO A 77 44.98 -14.30 9.60
CA PRO A 77 44.53 -15.69 9.43
C PRO A 77 43.04 -15.93 9.74
N ASP A 78 42.43 -15.10 10.61
CA ASP A 78 41.01 -15.18 10.97
C ASP A 78 40.10 -14.68 9.83
N SER A 79 40.66 -14.05 8.78
CA SER A 79 39.93 -13.65 7.58
C SER A 79 39.37 -14.81 6.76
N ARG A 80 39.75 -16.04 7.13
CA ARG A 80 39.24 -17.28 6.53
C ARG A 80 37.93 -17.74 7.16
N SER A 81 37.66 -17.35 8.40
CA SER A 81 36.48 -17.78 9.15
C SER A 81 35.24 -16.95 8.81
N TYR A 82 34.08 -17.58 8.78
CA TYR A 82 32.78 -16.91 8.76
C TYR A 82 31.89 -17.48 9.87
N GLN A 83 31.07 -16.61 10.48
CA GLN A 83 30.22 -16.94 11.62
C GLN A 83 28.82 -17.32 11.15
N CYS A 84 28.50 -18.62 11.23
CA CYS A 84 27.12 -19.07 11.10
C CYS A 84 26.41 -18.90 12.45
N TYR A 85 25.62 -17.85 12.60
CA TYR A 85 24.85 -17.63 13.83
C TYR A 85 23.72 -18.67 14.00
N GLY A 86 23.28 -19.31 12.91
CA GLY A 86 22.37 -20.46 12.95
C GLY A 86 23.02 -21.63 13.68
N GLY A 87 22.71 -21.78 14.97
CA GLY A 87 23.26 -22.84 15.83
C GLY A 87 24.62 -22.53 16.47
N GLY A 88 25.15 -21.30 16.36
CA GLY A 88 26.37 -20.87 17.05
C GLY A 88 27.68 -21.50 16.53
N ASN A 89 27.70 -21.98 15.29
CA ASN A 89 28.85 -22.69 14.72
C ASN A 89 29.74 -21.73 13.91
N GLU A 90 31.02 -21.66 14.25
CA GLU A 90 32.02 -20.99 13.41
C GLU A 90 32.39 -21.91 12.24
N TYR A 91 32.23 -21.42 11.00
CA TYR A 91 32.65 -22.18 9.83
C TYR A 91 34.07 -21.74 9.45
N ARG A 92 35.00 -22.69 9.52
CA ARG A 92 36.39 -22.50 9.09
C ARG A 92 36.62 -23.33 7.82
N PRO A 93 36.60 -22.74 6.62
CA PRO A 93 36.81 -23.45 5.36
C PRO A 93 38.29 -23.86 5.19
N ASN A 94 38.75 -24.80 6.02
CA ASN A 94 40.00 -25.56 5.83
C ASN A 94 39.73 -27.00 5.35
N ASP A 95 38.50 -27.30 4.92
CA ASP A 95 38.08 -28.59 4.35
C ASP A 95 38.33 -28.58 2.82
N PRO A 96 39.33 -29.31 2.30
CA PRO A 96 39.73 -29.29 0.88
C PRO A 96 38.62 -29.60 -0.11
N ASP A 97 37.62 -30.38 0.31
CA ASP A 97 36.52 -30.82 -0.55
C ASP A 97 35.38 -29.79 -0.65
N LYS A 98 35.47 -28.69 0.11
CA LYS A 98 34.47 -27.60 0.12
C LYS A 98 35.00 -26.28 -0.46
N ILE A 99 36.23 -26.31 -0.99
CA ILE A 99 36.95 -25.20 -1.62
C ILE A 99 36.58 -25.10 -3.11
N GLN A 100 35.46 -24.44 -3.44
CA GLN A 100 35.37 -23.79 -4.75
C GLN A 100 35.16 -22.29 -4.56
N GLY A 101 36.16 -21.52 -4.96
CA GLY A 101 36.05 -20.06 -5.14
C GLY A 101 36.53 -19.18 -3.97
N PHE A 102 36.91 -19.72 -2.81
CA PHE A 102 37.34 -18.90 -1.67
C PHE A 102 38.59 -18.08 -1.98
N ASN A 103 38.52 -16.75 -1.82
CA ASN A 103 39.58 -15.80 -2.17
C ASN A 103 40.21 -16.03 -3.56
N SER A 104 39.42 -16.51 -4.50
CA SER A 104 39.90 -16.90 -5.83
C SER A 104 40.12 -15.70 -6.76
N GLY A 105 39.63 -14.51 -6.38
CA GLY A 105 39.50 -13.37 -7.28
C GLY A 105 38.43 -13.56 -8.36
N GLN A 106 37.72 -14.70 -8.37
CA GLN A 106 36.59 -14.98 -9.25
C GLN A 106 35.30 -14.38 -8.67
N PRO A 107 34.22 -14.27 -9.47
CA PRO A 107 32.90 -13.91 -8.96
C PRO A 107 32.49 -14.74 -7.75
N TYR A 108 32.09 -14.06 -6.67
CA TYR A 108 31.58 -14.68 -5.46
C TYR A 108 30.34 -15.52 -5.77
N ILE A 109 30.35 -16.77 -5.29
CA ILE A 109 29.23 -17.71 -5.44
C ILE A 109 28.45 -17.69 -4.14
N GLY A 110 27.27 -17.08 -4.17
CA GLY A 110 26.27 -17.24 -3.13
C GLY A 110 25.19 -18.24 -3.55
N GLU A 111 24.20 -18.42 -2.70
CA GLU A 111 23.07 -19.30 -2.96
C GLU A 111 21.81 -18.71 -2.32
N VAL A 112 20.74 -18.59 -3.10
CA VAL A 112 19.43 -18.21 -2.57
C VAL A 112 18.61 -19.47 -2.27
N TYR A 113 17.89 -19.44 -1.15
CA TYR A 113 16.99 -20.52 -0.74
C TYR A 113 15.57 -19.98 -0.61
N TYR A 114 14.63 -20.56 -1.35
CA TYR A 114 13.23 -20.17 -1.38
C TYR A 114 12.34 -21.09 -0.53
N GLY A 115 12.90 -21.93 0.36
CA GLY A 115 12.12 -22.95 1.06
C GLY A 115 12.09 -24.27 0.29
N ASN A 116 11.40 -25.26 0.86
CA ASN A 116 11.19 -26.56 0.20
C ASN A 116 9.88 -26.58 -0.57
N ASP A 117 9.79 -27.43 -1.59
CA ASP A 117 8.51 -27.79 -2.19
C ASP A 117 7.71 -28.77 -1.32
N ALA A 118 6.53 -29.15 -1.80
CA ALA A 118 5.65 -30.09 -1.12
C ALA A 118 6.23 -31.51 -0.94
N TYR A 119 7.31 -31.84 -1.63
CA TYR A 119 8.00 -33.14 -1.56
C TYR A 119 9.29 -33.07 -0.73
N GLY A 120 9.59 -31.90 -0.15
CA GLY A 120 10.80 -31.68 0.63
C GLY A 120 12.04 -31.35 -0.20
N ASN A 121 11.91 -31.14 -1.51
CA ASN A 121 13.04 -30.73 -2.34
C ASN A 121 13.35 -29.24 -2.10
N GLU A 122 14.63 -28.92 -1.96
CA GLU A 122 15.06 -27.53 -1.79
C GLU A 122 14.84 -26.72 -3.08
N LEU A 123 14.14 -25.59 -2.95
CA LEU A 123 13.96 -24.61 -4.03
C LEU A 123 15.00 -23.50 -3.88
N GLY A 124 15.69 -23.18 -4.97
CA GLY A 124 16.77 -22.23 -4.93
C GLY A 124 17.77 -22.38 -6.06
N THR A 125 18.77 -21.50 -6.04
CA THR A 125 19.87 -21.59 -7.00
C THR A 125 21.16 -21.01 -6.42
N PRO A 126 22.32 -21.65 -6.68
CA PRO A 126 23.58 -20.95 -6.59
C PRO A 126 23.66 -19.91 -7.71
N GLY A 127 24.47 -18.90 -7.48
CA GLY A 127 24.65 -17.84 -8.46
C GLY A 127 25.52 -16.71 -7.93
N HIS A 128 25.59 -15.66 -8.73
CA HIS A 128 26.43 -14.51 -8.46
C HIS A 128 25.59 -13.27 -8.20
N TYR A 129 26.14 -12.37 -7.40
CA TYR A 129 25.47 -11.13 -7.01
C TYR A 129 26.11 -9.96 -7.76
N PRO A 130 25.33 -9.13 -8.48
CA PRO A 130 25.85 -7.94 -9.14
C PRO A 130 26.44 -6.95 -8.14
N ASP A 131 27.56 -6.32 -8.50
CA ASP A 131 28.20 -5.29 -7.68
C ASP A 131 27.50 -3.92 -7.86
N PHE A 132 26.35 -3.75 -7.20
CA PHE A 132 25.51 -2.57 -7.38
C PHE A 132 26.12 -1.24 -6.89
N GLY A 133 27.28 -1.24 -6.23
CA GLY A 133 28.04 -0.01 -5.97
C GLY A 133 28.59 0.63 -7.24
N ARG A 134 28.67 -0.13 -8.34
CA ARG A 134 29.19 0.34 -9.63
C ARG A 134 28.06 0.82 -10.53
N SER A 135 28.24 2.03 -11.08
CA SER A 135 27.18 2.70 -11.86
C SER A 135 26.82 1.97 -13.16
N GLU A 136 27.80 1.38 -13.82
CA GLU A 136 27.67 0.59 -15.04
C GLU A 136 26.92 -0.72 -14.79
N VAL A 137 27.12 -1.34 -13.62
CA VAL A 137 26.39 -2.54 -13.20
C VAL A 137 24.92 -2.22 -12.97
N ARG A 138 24.62 -1.07 -12.34
CA ARG A 138 23.23 -0.63 -12.15
C ARG A 138 22.51 -0.35 -13.47
N LYS A 139 23.21 0.23 -14.45
CA LYS A 139 22.67 0.44 -15.80
C LYS A 139 22.37 -0.89 -16.48
N TRP A 140 23.32 -1.82 -16.46
CA TRP A 140 23.16 -3.17 -17.00
C TRP A 140 22.01 -3.94 -16.35
N TRP A 141 21.88 -3.88 -15.01
CA TRP A 141 20.77 -4.51 -14.29
C TRP A 141 19.42 -4.00 -14.78
N GLY A 142 19.32 -2.68 -14.98
CA GLY A 142 18.12 -2.05 -15.50
C GLY A 142 17.67 -2.59 -16.86
N THR A 143 18.61 -2.85 -17.78
CA THR A 143 18.27 -3.32 -19.14
C THR A 143 17.73 -4.75 -19.17
N GLN A 144 18.03 -5.57 -18.16
CA GLN A 144 17.58 -6.96 -18.11
C GLN A 144 16.06 -7.09 -17.98
N TYR A 145 15.38 -6.04 -17.49
CA TYR A 145 13.92 -6.02 -17.34
C TYR A 145 13.16 -5.94 -18.67
N GLN A 146 13.81 -5.57 -19.79
CA GLN A 146 13.12 -5.28 -21.05
C GLN A 146 12.17 -6.41 -21.47
N TYR A 147 12.66 -7.65 -21.49
CA TYR A 147 11.85 -8.81 -21.89
C TYR A 147 10.57 -8.96 -21.05
N LEU A 148 10.66 -8.82 -19.73
CA LEU A 148 9.49 -8.97 -18.86
C LEU A 148 8.44 -7.87 -19.09
N PHE A 149 8.89 -6.64 -19.34
CA PHE A 149 7.99 -5.53 -19.64
C PHE A 149 7.41 -5.62 -21.06
N ASP A 150 8.16 -6.13 -22.04
CA ASP A 150 7.66 -6.44 -23.38
C ASP A 150 6.56 -7.50 -23.34
N MET A 151 6.66 -8.47 -22.42
CA MET A 151 5.61 -9.46 -22.21
C MET A 151 4.39 -8.87 -21.48
N GLY A 152 4.53 -7.76 -20.76
CA GLY A 152 3.40 -7.07 -20.14
C GLY A 152 3.46 -6.88 -18.63
N LEU A 153 4.61 -7.06 -18.00
CA LEU A 153 4.82 -6.76 -16.58
C LEU A 153 4.57 -5.26 -16.29
N GLU A 154 4.00 -4.94 -15.12
CA GLU A 154 3.72 -3.56 -14.72
C GLU A 154 4.31 -3.16 -13.37
N MET A 155 4.54 -4.14 -12.49
CA MET A 155 5.15 -3.95 -11.17
C MET A 155 6.33 -4.91 -10.97
N VAL A 156 7.34 -4.44 -10.24
CA VAL A 156 8.45 -5.27 -9.78
C VAL A 156 8.32 -5.55 -8.28
N TRP A 157 8.32 -6.84 -7.92
CA TRP A 157 8.49 -7.27 -6.54
C TRP A 157 9.94 -7.70 -6.33
N GLN A 158 10.71 -6.93 -5.55
CA GLN A 158 12.11 -7.23 -5.25
C GLN A 158 12.25 -7.96 -3.93
N ASP A 159 12.59 -9.23 -4.00
CA ASP A 159 12.68 -10.12 -2.86
C ASP A 159 14.15 -10.45 -2.54
N MET A 160 14.37 -11.02 -1.35
CA MET A 160 15.68 -11.49 -0.91
C MET A 160 16.73 -10.38 -0.95
N THR A 161 16.33 -9.14 -0.63
CA THR A 161 17.11 -7.93 -0.87
C THR A 161 18.25 -7.71 0.12
N THR A 162 18.24 -8.42 1.27
CA THR A 162 19.17 -8.23 2.39
C THR A 162 20.56 -8.86 2.21
N PRO A 163 21.10 -8.95 0.99
CA PRO A 163 20.80 -10.04 0.07
C PRO A 163 20.71 -11.38 0.81
N ALA A 164 19.59 -12.08 0.70
CA ALA A 164 19.41 -13.33 1.42
C ALA A 164 20.27 -14.44 0.78
N ILE A 165 21.20 -14.98 1.58
CA ILE A 165 22.18 -15.99 1.17
C ILE A 165 22.08 -17.19 2.11
N ARG A 166 22.29 -18.39 1.60
CA ARG A 166 22.29 -19.62 2.40
C ARG A 166 23.39 -19.58 3.47
N GLU A 167 23.09 -20.13 4.64
CA GLU A 167 24.01 -20.21 5.79
C GLU A 167 25.36 -20.85 5.45
N THR A 168 25.39 -21.77 4.49
CA THR A 168 26.62 -22.44 4.04
C THR A 168 27.51 -21.55 3.17
N ARG A 169 27.03 -20.39 2.71
CA ARG A 169 27.71 -19.50 1.76
C ARG A 169 27.96 -18.09 2.30
N GLY A 170 27.40 -17.73 3.45
CA GLY A 170 27.41 -16.36 3.96
C GLY A 170 27.22 -16.25 5.48
N ASP A 171 27.43 -15.04 6.01
CA ASP A 171 27.24 -14.73 7.43
C ASP A 171 25.79 -14.32 7.69
N MET A 172 25.18 -14.74 8.80
CA MET A 172 23.81 -14.34 9.19
C MET A 172 22.74 -14.43 8.06
N LYS A 173 22.84 -15.44 7.18
CA LYS A 173 22.00 -15.56 5.98
C LYS A 173 22.10 -14.38 4.99
N GLY A 174 23.25 -13.72 4.93
CA GLY A 174 23.56 -12.69 3.95
C GLY A 174 25.03 -12.73 3.51
N PHE A 175 25.57 -11.62 3.01
CA PHE A 175 26.95 -11.63 2.54
C PHE A 175 27.92 -11.97 3.68
N PRO A 176 29.02 -12.70 3.38
CA PRO A 176 30.15 -12.78 4.31
C PRO A 176 30.60 -11.37 4.70
N PHE A 177 30.79 -11.11 5.99
CA PHE A 177 31.10 -9.78 6.53
C PHE A 177 32.34 -9.15 5.91
N GLN A 178 33.32 -9.98 5.57
CA GLN A 178 34.60 -9.57 4.98
C GLN A 178 34.61 -9.62 3.44
N LEU A 179 33.48 -9.97 2.80
CA LEU A 179 33.36 -9.87 1.35
C LEU A 179 33.50 -8.41 0.93
N TYR A 180 34.44 -8.11 0.03
CA TYR A 180 34.57 -6.77 -0.51
C TYR A 180 33.50 -6.51 -1.56
N VAL A 181 32.70 -5.49 -1.34
CA VAL A 181 31.71 -4.96 -2.29
C VAL A 181 32.06 -3.51 -2.61
N THR A 182 31.75 -3.03 -3.82
CA THR A 182 31.98 -1.62 -4.14
C THR A 182 30.98 -0.76 -3.36
N SER A 183 31.46 0.31 -2.73
CA SER A 183 30.62 1.27 -2.02
C SER A 183 30.63 2.62 -2.73
N ASP A 184 29.44 3.12 -3.07
CA ASP A 184 29.19 4.48 -3.59
C ASP A 184 28.50 5.37 -2.55
N PHE A 185 28.68 5.08 -1.26
CA PHE A 185 27.94 5.74 -0.18
C PHE A 185 28.22 7.25 -0.07
N ILE A 186 29.46 7.67 -0.32
CA ILE A 186 29.86 9.09 -0.23
C ILE A 186 29.77 9.74 -1.61
N SER A 187 28.88 10.72 -1.75
CA SER A 187 28.75 11.51 -2.98
C SER A 187 30.04 12.26 -3.33
N GLY A 188 30.38 12.31 -4.61
CA GLY A 188 31.60 12.99 -5.11
C GLY A 188 32.91 12.24 -4.83
N VAL A 189 32.87 11.10 -4.14
CA VAL A 189 34.04 10.24 -3.89
C VAL A 189 33.98 9.06 -4.85
N THR A 190 35.11 8.73 -5.47
CA THR A 190 35.23 7.54 -6.32
C THR A 190 34.89 6.29 -5.50
N PRO A 191 33.95 5.44 -5.96
CA PRO A 191 33.58 4.23 -5.23
C PRO A 191 34.78 3.35 -4.90
N GLN A 192 34.81 2.81 -3.68
CA GLN A 192 35.92 1.99 -3.17
C GLN A 192 35.42 0.61 -2.75
N LEU A 193 36.29 -0.40 -2.86
CA LEU A 193 36.03 -1.70 -2.27
C LEU A 193 35.98 -1.57 -0.75
N THR A 194 34.89 -2.05 -0.16
CA THR A 194 34.61 -1.96 1.26
C THR A 194 34.10 -3.31 1.77
N PRO A 195 34.52 -3.76 2.96
CA PRO A 195 33.94 -4.96 3.58
C PRO A 195 32.41 -4.85 3.69
N ALA A 196 31.70 -5.89 3.29
CA ALA A 196 30.24 -5.93 3.20
C ALA A 196 29.57 -5.54 4.51
N ILE A 197 30.11 -5.93 5.67
CA ILE A 197 29.56 -5.56 6.98
C ILE A 197 29.42 -4.03 7.17
N LYS A 198 30.30 -3.22 6.57
CA LYS A 198 30.24 -1.75 6.69
C LYS A 198 29.16 -1.13 5.80
N VAL A 199 28.75 -1.82 4.74
CA VAL A 199 27.90 -1.26 3.67
C VAL A 199 26.74 -2.18 3.30
N TRP A 200 26.41 -3.14 4.18
CA TRP A 200 25.46 -4.21 3.93
C TRP A 200 24.11 -3.66 3.46
N ASN A 201 23.55 -2.71 4.21
CA ASN A 201 22.26 -2.12 3.91
C ASN A 201 22.25 -1.34 2.58
N PHE A 202 23.41 -0.88 2.11
CA PHE A 202 23.51 -0.18 0.81
C PHE A 202 23.36 -1.11 -0.38
N TYR A 203 23.56 -2.42 -0.22
CA TYR A 203 23.31 -3.35 -1.30
C TYR A 203 21.84 -3.31 -1.73
N ALA A 204 20.91 -3.44 -0.77
CA ALA A 204 19.48 -3.37 -1.02
C ALA A 204 19.05 -1.98 -1.54
N TYR A 205 19.58 -0.91 -0.97
CA TYR A 205 19.35 0.45 -1.44
C TYR A 205 19.79 0.63 -2.92
N ASN A 206 20.99 0.15 -3.27
CA ASN A 206 21.51 0.25 -4.62
C ASN A 206 20.81 -0.68 -5.60
N LEU A 207 20.27 -1.82 -5.14
CA LEU A 207 19.37 -2.67 -5.92
C LEU A 207 18.09 -1.92 -6.32
N HIS A 208 17.41 -1.27 -5.37
CA HIS A 208 16.22 -0.47 -5.66
C HIS A 208 16.53 0.71 -6.58
N LYS A 209 17.63 1.41 -6.32
CA LYS A 209 18.16 2.49 -7.17
C LYS A 209 18.45 2.00 -8.60
N ALA A 210 19.07 0.83 -8.75
CA ALA A 210 19.37 0.22 -10.04
C ALA A 210 18.10 -0.09 -10.81
N THR A 211 17.12 -0.74 -10.16
CA THR A 211 15.84 -1.06 -10.78
C THR A 211 15.08 0.21 -11.15
N TYR A 212 14.90 1.15 -10.23
CA TYR A 212 14.15 2.39 -10.49
C TYR A 212 14.71 3.17 -11.69
N HIS A 213 16.03 3.42 -11.71
CA HIS A 213 16.65 4.11 -12.82
C HIS A 213 16.63 3.26 -14.10
N GLY A 214 16.81 1.95 -13.99
CA GLY A 214 16.69 1.03 -15.12
C GLY A 214 15.36 1.13 -15.84
N LEU A 215 14.27 1.00 -15.08
CA LEU A 215 12.90 1.08 -15.60
C LEU A 215 12.59 2.44 -16.26
N ASN A 216 13.25 3.51 -15.82
CA ASN A 216 13.08 4.85 -16.40
C ASN A 216 13.57 4.98 -17.84
N TYR A 217 14.48 4.11 -18.28
CA TYR A 217 15.12 4.14 -19.60
C TYR A 217 14.70 2.96 -20.49
N LEU A 218 13.79 2.09 -20.04
CA LEU A 218 13.29 1.00 -20.88
C LEU A 218 12.41 1.55 -22.00
N PRO A 219 12.67 1.18 -23.27
CA PRO A 219 11.71 1.35 -24.36
C PRO A 219 10.27 0.96 -23.96
N GLY A 220 9.31 1.83 -24.29
CA GLY A 220 7.88 1.62 -23.98
C GLY A 220 7.43 2.07 -22.58
N ARG A 221 8.37 2.52 -21.74
CA ARG A 221 8.10 3.06 -20.39
C ARG A 221 8.40 4.55 -20.24
N ASP A 222 8.56 5.25 -21.35
CA ASP A 222 8.73 6.70 -21.33
C ASP A 222 7.59 7.39 -20.58
N ASN A 223 7.98 8.30 -19.71
CA ASN A 223 7.07 9.07 -18.84
C ASN A 223 6.17 8.23 -17.91
N LYS A 224 6.30 6.90 -17.78
CA LYS A 224 5.48 6.11 -16.82
C LYS A 224 6.09 6.05 -15.43
N ARG A 225 5.25 6.07 -14.39
CA ARG A 225 5.64 5.79 -12.99
C ARG A 225 6.10 4.34 -12.84
N ASN A 226 7.03 4.12 -11.92
CA ASN A 226 7.47 2.77 -11.54
C ASN A 226 6.76 2.33 -10.27
N PHE A 227 6.33 1.07 -10.23
CA PHE A 227 5.92 0.43 -8.98
C PHE A 227 6.97 -0.63 -8.64
N ILE A 228 7.72 -0.38 -7.57
CA ILE A 228 8.69 -1.32 -6.99
C ILE A 228 8.34 -1.51 -5.51
N ILE A 229 8.19 -2.76 -5.06
CA ILE A 229 8.10 -3.12 -3.64
C ILE A 229 9.31 -3.99 -3.25
N GLY A 230 10.02 -3.63 -2.18
CA GLY A 230 11.18 -4.37 -1.64
C GLY A 230 10.93 -4.96 -0.25
N ARG A 231 11.80 -5.86 0.24
CA ARG A 231 11.66 -6.46 1.60
C ARG A 231 12.39 -5.70 2.71
N GLY A 232 13.41 -4.94 2.34
CA GLY A 232 14.31 -4.27 3.26
C GLY A 232 15.29 -3.37 2.51
N SER A 233 15.69 -2.26 3.11
CA SER A 233 16.55 -1.26 2.49
C SER A 233 17.24 -0.36 3.53
N PHE A 234 17.67 0.84 3.11
CA PHE A 234 18.28 1.86 3.95
C PHE A 234 17.52 3.19 3.84
N THR A 235 17.76 4.12 4.77
CA THR A 235 17.15 5.46 4.77
C THR A 235 17.29 6.15 3.42
N GLY A 236 16.18 6.70 2.93
CA GLY A 236 16.09 7.33 1.60
C GLY A 236 15.66 6.40 0.47
N SER A 237 15.38 5.11 0.73
CA SER A 237 14.88 4.18 -0.28
C SER A 237 13.49 4.52 -0.83
N HIS A 238 12.71 5.34 -0.11
CA HIS A 238 11.40 5.84 -0.55
C HIS A 238 11.45 6.54 -1.92
N ARG A 239 12.62 7.06 -2.33
CA ARG A 239 12.85 7.63 -3.67
C ARG A 239 12.74 6.61 -4.80
N PHE A 240 12.84 5.32 -4.50
CA PHE A 240 12.98 4.25 -5.47
C PHE A 240 11.92 3.15 -5.31
N SER A 241 11.51 2.83 -4.09
CA SER A 241 10.61 1.71 -3.80
C SER A 241 9.85 1.88 -2.50
N GLY A 242 8.63 1.33 -2.45
CA GLY A 242 7.97 0.99 -1.18
C GLY A 242 8.55 -0.30 -0.59
N LEU A 243 8.12 -0.69 0.61
CA LEU A 243 8.58 -1.92 1.27
C LEU A 243 7.42 -2.78 1.78
N TRP A 244 7.45 -4.09 1.60
CA TRP A 244 6.66 -4.99 2.45
C TRP A 244 7.53 -5.50 3.59
N THR A 245 6.93 -5.76 4.74
CA THR A 245 7.67 -6.00 6.00
C THR A 245 8.14 -7.45 6.19
N GLY A 246 8.13 -8.25 5.12
CA GLY A 246 8.69 -9.60 5.11
C GLY A 246 7.71 -10.70 5.47
N ASP A 247 8.28 -11.83 5.88
CA ASP A 247 7.61 -13.14 5.96
C ASP A 247 6.88 -13.27 7.32
N ASN A 248 5.80 -12.50 7.52
CA ASN A 248 4.99 -12.56 8.75
C ASN A 248 4.20 -13.88 8.85
N ALA A 249 3.98 -14.38 10.07
CA ALA A 249 3.18 -15.60 10.28
C ALA A 249 1.67 -15.30 10.35
N SER A 250 0.87 -16.35 10.17
CA SER A 250 -0.59 -16.32 10.31
C SER A 250 -0.98 -16.26 11.80
N ASP A 251 -0.67 -15.15 12.46
CA ASP A 251 -0.76 -14.98 13.90
C ASP A 251 -1.28 -13.59 14.28
N TRP A 252 -2.00 -13.50 15.40
CA TRP A 252 -2.57 -12.25 15.91
C TRP A 252 -1.51 -11.23 16.33
N ASP A 253 -0.36 -11.69 16.82
CA ASP A 253 0.74 -10.80 17.18
C ASP A 253 1.28 -10.07 15.95
N PHE A 254 1.34 -10.76 14.79
CA PHE A 254 1.76 -10.11 13.55
C PHE A 254 0.73 -9.09 13.05
N LEU A 255 -0.58 -9.38 13.14
CA LEU A 255 -1.63 -8.39 12.85
C LEU A 255 -1.46 -7.14 13.71
N ARG A 256 -1.20 -7.29 15.02
CA ARG A 256 -0.96 -6.16 15.91
C ARG A 256 0.30 -5.39 15.51
N MET A 257 1.41 -6.10 15.27
CA MET A 257 2.67 -5.50 14.84
C MET A 257 2.55 -4.76 13.50
N ASN A 258 1.65 -5.18 12.60
CA ASN A 258 1.45 -4.55 11.31
C ASN A 258 1.16 -3.04 11.44
N ILE A 259 0.29 -2.68 12.39
CA ILE A 259 -0.08 -1.27 12.63
C ILE A 259 1.17 -0.48 13.05
N SER A 260 1.85 -0.91 14.12
CA SER A 260 3.05 -0.22 14.62
C SER A 260 4.16 -0.12 13.58
N GLN A 261 4.37 -1.17 12.78
CA GLN A 261 5.37 -1.20 11.72
C GLN A 261 5.07 -0.19 10.61
N VAL A 262 3.82 -0.15 10.12
CA VAL A 262 3.41 0.80 9.08
C VAL A 262 3.56 2.23 9.57
N LEU A 263 3.10 2.54 10.79
CA LEU A 263 3.21 3.89 11.35
C LEU A 263 4.68 4.31 11.53
N SER A 264 5.52 3.41 12.04
CA SER A 264 6.95 3.70 12.25
C SER A 264 7.69 3.92 10.93
N LEU A 265 7.46 3.08 9.92
CA LEU A 265 8.05 3.24 8.60
C LEU A 265 7.53 4.49 7.89
N GLY A 266 6.24 4.79 8.03
CA GLY A 266 5.63 6.04 7.54
C GLY A 266 6.33 7.28 8.09
N MET A 267 6.58 7.32 9.41
CA MET A 267 7.36 8.41 10.03
C MET A 267 8.82 8.50 9.55
N CYS A 268 9.36 7.41 9.00
CA CYS A 268 10.69 7.38 8.38
C CYS A 268 10.67 7.70 6.87
N GLY A 269 9.54 8.19 6.35
CA GLY A 269 9.35 8.59 4.95
C GLY A 269 8.97 7.45 4.00
N LEU A 270 8.70 6.23 4.51
CA LEU A 270 8.26 5.09 3.69
C LEU A 270 6.72 5.01 3.68
N ALA A 271 6.12 5.79 2.78
CA ALA A 271 4.66 5.90 2.70
C ALA A 271 3.94 4.62 2.27
N ILE A 272 4.52 3.85 1.34
CA ILE A 272 3.95 2.57 0.90
C ILE A 272 4.67 1.45 1.63
N CYS A 273 4.04 0.94 2.68
CA CYS A 273 4.46 -0.28 3.35
C CYS A 273 3.33 -1.06 4.03
N GLY A 274 3.59 -2.33 4.35
CA GLY A 274 2.68 -3.20 5.10
C GLY A 274 3.05 -4.68 5.04
N GLN A 275 2.30 -5.49 5.80
CA GLN A 275 2.45 -6.95 5.87
C GLN A 275 1.66 -7.71 4.80
N ASP A 276 1.92 -9.01 4.70
CA ASP A 276 1.06 -9.93 3.97
C ASP A 276 -0.20 -10.24 4.78
N ILE A 277 -1.35 -9.82 4.24
CA ILE A 277 -2.65 -9.99 4.89
C ILE A 277 -2.96 -11.48 5.03
N GLY A 278 -3.24 -11.90 6.27
CA GLY A 278 -3.47 -13.30 6.63
C GLY A 278 -2.20 -14.08 7.00
N GLY A 279 -1.01 -13.49 6.86
CA GLY A 279 0.25 -14.17 7.15
C GLY A 279 0.85 -14.89 5.95
N PHE A 280 2.13 -14.63 5.67
CA PHE A 280 2.90 -15.41 4.72
C PHE A 280 3.15 -16.82 5.23
N GLU A 281 3.75 -16.93 6.42
CA GLU A 281 4.17 -18.18 7.06
C GLU A 281 3.00 -18.91 7.76
N THR A 282 3.16 -20.22 7.92
CA THR A 282 2.28 -21.06 8.77
C THR A 282 2.41 -20.65 10.24
N SER A 283 1.32 -20.71 11.01
CA SER A 283 1.35 -20.64 12.47
C SER A 283 1.05 -22.02 13.08
N TYR A 284 1.40 -22.24 14.34
CA TYR A 284 0.94 -23.40 15.11
C TYR A 284 -0.54 -23.27 15.53
N ILE A 285 -1.11 -22.07 15.38
CA ILE A 285 -2.53 -21.80 15.60
C ILE A 285 -3.37 -22.42 14.47
N ASP A 286 -4.51 -23.02 14.83
CA ASP A 286 -5.51 -23.59 13.90
C ASP A 286 -4.95 -24.53 12.83
N ASN A 287 -4.02 -25.40 13.25
CA ASN A 287 -3.32 -26.41 12.43
C ASN A 287 -2.42 -25.84 11.31
N GLY A 288 -2.36 -24.52 11.11
CA GLY A 288 -1.43 -23.86 10.19
C GLY A 288 -1.67 -24.11 8.69
N GLU A 289 -2.72 -24.83 8.29
CA GLU A 289 -3.01 -25.14 6.88
C GLU A 289 -3.53 -23.92 6.09
N TRP A 290 -4.12 -22.95 6.76
CA TRP A 290 -4.52 -21.62 6.24
C TRP A 290 -4.64 -20.66 7.44
N ALA A 291 -4.79 -19.36 7.18
CA ALA A 291 -5.05 -18.39 8.25
C ALA A 291 -6.45 -18.65 8.84
N SER A 292 -6.66 -18.49 10.15
CA SER A 292 -8.01 -18.73 10.68
C SER A 292 -9.04 -17.76 10.04
N PRO A 293 -10.30 -18.17 9.85
CA PRO A 293 -11.30 -17.32 9.20
C PRO A 293 -11.46 -15.96 9.87
N GLU A 294 -11.48 -15.92 11.20
CA GLU A 294 -11.54 -14.68 11.97
C GLU A 294 -10.31 -13.80 11.75
N LEU A 295 -9.11 -14.40 11.84
CA LEU A 295 -7.85 -13.69 11.63
C LEU A 295 -7.80 -13.07 10.23
N LEU A 296 -8.17 -13.81 9.18
CA LEU A 296 -8.20 -13.27 7.82
C LEU A 296 -9.19 -12.11 7.69
N ILE A 297 -10.38 -12.21 8.29
CA ILE A 297 -11.36 -11.13 8.30
C ILE A 297 -10.76 -9.88 8.95
N ARG A 298 -10.29 -9.97 10.21
CA ARG A 298 -9.74 -8.83 10.95
C ARG A 298 -8.54 -8.21 10.24
N TRP A 299 -7.68 -9.02 9.66
CA TRP A 299 -6.51 -8.54 8.92
C TRP A 299 -6.87 -7.87 7.60
N THR A 300 -7.86 -8.39 6.88
CA THR A 300 -8.36 -7.76 5.65
C THR A 300 -9.03 -6.42 5.96
N VAL A 301 -9.83 -6.36 7.02
CA VAL A 301 -10.46 -5.13 7.52
C VAL A 301 -9.41 -4.09 7.90
N ALA A 302 -8.40 -4.45 8.70
CA ALA A 302 -7.29 -3.55 9.04
C ALA A 302 -6.52 -3.11 7.79
N GLY A 303 -6.16 -4.07 6.94
CA GLY A 303 -5.37 -3.84 5.73
C GLY A 303 -6.07 -2.94 4.72
N ALA A 304 -7.42 -2.97 4.64
CA ALA A 304 -8.19 -2.13 3.74
C ALA A 304 -7.88 -0.63 3.92
N PHE A 305 -7.45 -0.24 5.13
CA PHE A 305 -7.09 1.13 5.47
C PHE A 305 -5.58 1.43 5.51
N LEU A 306 -4.73 0.41 5.32
CA LEU A 306 -3.28 0.57 5.31
C LEU A 306 -2.75 0.85 3.88
N PRO A 307 -1.55 1.43 3.72
CA PRO A 307 -1.04 1.86 2.41
C PRO A 307 -0.80 0.69 1.45
N TRP A 308 -0.35 -0.45 1.98
CA TRP A 308 -0.11 -1.67 1.22
C TRP A 308 -1.18 -2.72 1.51
N PHE A 309 -1.99 -3.02 0.49
CA PHE A 309 -3.10 -3.97 0.59
C PHE A 309 -2.83 -5.20 -0.28
N ARG A 310 -2.11 -6.18 0.27
CA ARG A 310 -1.79 -7.46 -0.40
C ARG A 310 -2.08 -8.64 0.51
N ASN A 311 -2.91 -9.57 0.03
CA ASN A 311 -3.02 -10.93 0.57
C ASN A 311 -1.96 -11.82 -0.11
N HIS A 312 -1.12 -12.50 0.67
CA HIS A 312 -0.05 -13.36 0.17
C HIS A 312 0.32 -14.45 1.18
N TYR A 313 0.71 -15.63 0.69
CA TYR A 313 0.98 -16.80 1.54
C TYR A 313 1.98 -17.78 0.93
N VAL A 314 2.60 -18.61 1.79
CA VAL A 314 3.47 -19.71 1.37
C VAL A 314 2.68 -20.96 1.00
N ARG A 315 2.42 -21.18 -0.30
CA ARG A 315 1.69 -22.37 -0.75
C ARG A 315 2.46 -23.68 -0.58
N LYS A 316 3.77 -23.68 -0.87
CA LYS A 316 4.72 -24.80 -1.11
C LYS A 316 4.56 -26.08 -0.25
N GLY A 317 3.41 -26.77 -0.35
CA GLY A 317 3.01 -27.86 0.56
C GLY A 317 2.75 -27.41 2.00
N ARG A 318 2.55 -26.11 2.24
CA ARG A 318 2.47 -25.54 3.59
C ARG A 318 1.08 -25.00 3.87
N LYS A 319 0.67 -23.93 3.18
CA LYS A 319 -0.70 -23.42 3.24
C LYS A 319 -1.48 -23.78 1.98
N ALA A 320 -2.75 -24.12 2.14
CA ALA A 320 -3.60 -24.57 1.04
C ALA A 320 -4.14 -23.39 0.20
N PHE A 321 -4.66 -22.36 0.88
CA PHE A 321 -5.31 -21.18 0.26
C PHE A 321 -5.25 -19.97 1.21
N GLN A 322 -5.57 -18.78 0.70
CA GLN A 322 -5.81 -17.61 1.55
C GLN A 322 -6.75 -16.55 0.94
N GLU A 323 -7.07 -16.64 -0.34
CA GLU A 323 -8.02 -15.74 -0.98
C GLU A 323 -9.40 -15.84 -0.29
N PRO A 324 -10.12 -14.73 -0.03
CA PRO A 324 -11.35 -14.75 0.77
C PRO A 324 -12.44 -15.73 0.28
N PHE A 325 -12.56 -15.92 -1.04
CA PHE A 325 -13.54 -16.84 -1.63
C PHE A 325 -13.22 -18.32 -1.37
N MET A 326 -11.95 -18.67 -1.11
CA MET A 326 -11.51 -20.05 -0.92
C MET A 326 -11.96 -20.67 0.40
N TYR A 327 -12.36 -19.87 1.40
CA TYR A 327 -12.77 -20.37 2.72
C TYR A 327 -14.05 -21.21 2.69
N VAL A 328 -14.82 -21.13 1.59
CA VAL A 328 -15.96 -22.01 1.33
C VAL A 328 -15.69 -22.89 0.11
N GLU A 329 -15.16 -22.30 -0.97
CA GLU A 329 -14.96 -23.02 -2.23
C GLU A 329 -13.99 -24.19 -2.11
N TYR A 330 -12.90 -24.04 -1.34
CA TYR A 330 -11.90 -25.10 -1.17
C TYR A 330 -12.50 -26.43 -0.73
N PHE A 331 -13.43 -26.38 0.24
CA PHE A 331 -14.10 -27.55 0.82
C PHE A 331 -15.17 -28.09 -0.13
N ASN A 332 -15.98 -27.20 -0.72
CA ASN A 332 -17.03 -27.58 -1.66
C ASN A 332 -16.47 -28.31 -2.88
N GLU A 333 -15.41 -27.79 -3.50
CA GLU A 333 -14.75 -28.39 -4.67
C GLU A 333 -14.18 -29.79 -4.38
N ARG A 334 -13.86 -30.08 -3.12
CA ARG A 334 -13.28 -31.35 -2.68
C ARG A 334 -14.30 -32.30 -2.07
N GLY A 335 -15.58 -31.91 -2.01
CA GLY A 335 -16.61 -32.69 -1.33
C GLY A 335 -16.34 -32.87 0.18
N LEU A 336 -15.60 -31.93 0.78
CA LEU A 336 -15.26 -31.94 2.21
C LEU A 336 -16.25 -31.08 3.00
N PRO A 337 -16.54 -31.42 4.27
CA PRO A 337 -17.34 -30.55 5.12
C PRO A 337 -16.58 -29.27 5.46
N ILE A 338 -17.27 -28.12 5.44
CA ILE A 338 -16.73 -26.86 5.95
C ILE A 338 -16.47 -27.02 7.47
N PRO A 339 -15.27 -26.66 7.98
CA PRO A 339 -14.95 -26.79 9.40
C PRO A 339 -15.84 -25.92 10.30
N GLN A 340 -15.91 -26.28 11.59
CA GLN A 340 -16.64 -25.50 12.59
C GLN A 340 -15.76 -24.38 13.17
N PRO A 341 -16.34 -23.21 13.54
CA PRO A 341 -17.73 -22.83 13.32
C PRO A 341 -18.00 -22.44 11.86
N GLN A 342 -18.95 -23.09 11.19
CA GLN A 342 -19.19 -22.91 9.76
C GLN A 342 -19.61 -21.49 9.38
N ASP A 343 -20.32 -20.79 10.27
CA ASP A 343 -20.79 -19.44 10.01
C ASP A 343 -19.62 -18.48 9.85
N LEU A 344 -18.54 -18.66 10.62
CA LEU A 344 -17.33 -17.84 10.51
C LEU A 344 -16.64 -18.02 9.15
N TYR A 345 -16.58 -19.24 8.62
CA TYR A 345 -16.05 -19.49 7.27
C TYR A 345 -16.91 -18.81 6.19
N LYS A 346 -18.24 -18.86 6.33
CA LYS A 346 -19.18 -18.21 5.40
C LYS A 346 -19.13 -16.68 5.48
N MET A 347 -18.72 -16.13 6.62
CA MET A 347 -18.55 -14.69 6.84
C MET A 347 -17.32 -14.09 6.15
N VAL A 348 -16.30 -14.89 5.82
CA VAL A 348 -15.03 -14.39 5.26
C VAL A 348 -15.22 -13.57 3.99
N LEU A 349 -15.84 -14.17 2.96
CA LEU A 349 -16.03 -13.50 1.68
C LEU A 349 -16.86 -12.21 1.77
N PRO A 350 -18.10 -12.21 2.34
CA PRO A 350 -18.92 -11.00 2.35
C PRO A 350 -18.29 -9.85 3.16
N ILE A 351 -17.68 -10.14 4.32
CA ILE A 351 -17.01 -9.09 5.12
C ILE A 351 -15.78 -8.56 4.40
N CYS A 352 -14.90 -9.45 3.92
CA CYS A 352 -13.70 -9.01 3.19
C CYS A 352 -14.08 -8.18 1.96
N LYS A 353 -15.09 -8.62 1.19
CA LYS A 353 -15.59 -7.90 0.02
C LYS A 353 -16.07 -6.49 0.41
N HIS A 354 -16.89 -6.36 1.46
CA HIS A 354 -17.41 -5.07 1.90
C HIS A 354 -16.30 -4.03 2.20
N TYR A 355 -15.25 -4.43 2.91
CA TYR A 355 -14.15 -3.51 3.24
C TYR A 355 -13.19 -3.29 2.06
N ILE A 356 -13.06 -4.24 1.13
CA ILE A 356 -12.38 -4.02 -0.15
C ILE A 356 -13.14 -2.96 -0.96
N GLU A 357 -14.45 -3.07 -1.09
CA GLU A 357 -15.29 -2.09 -1.79
C GLU A 357 -15.19 -0.70 -1.14
N LEU A 358 -15.20 -0.64 0.20
CA LEU A 358 -15.01 0.61 0.92
C LEU A 358 -13.64 1.25 0.63
N ARG A 359 -12.56 0.45 0.57
CA ARG A 359 -11.24 0.95 0.14
C ARG A 359 -11.29 1.57 -1.25
N TYR A 360 -11.97 0.93 -2.21
CA TYR A 360 -12.11 1.45 -3.57
C TYR A 360 -12.93 2.75 -3.62
N ARG A 361 -14.00 2.84 -2.82
CA ARG A 361 -14.75 4.10 -2.70
C ARG A 361 -13.95 5.22 -2.04
N LEU A 362 -12.99 4.89 -1.18
CA LEU A 362 -12.05 5.83 -0.56
C LEU A 362 -10.77 6.07 -1.39
N MET A 363 -10.70 5.59 -2.64
CA MET A 363 -9.46 5.64 -3.42
C MET A 363 -8.94 7.06 -3.61
N GLN A 364 -9.82 8.05 -3.81
CA GLN A 364 -9.42 9.45 -3.92
C GLN A 364 -8.71 9.95 -2.65
N LEU A 365 -9.21 9.62 -1.45
CA LEU A 365 -8.55 9.96 -0.18
C LEU A 365 -7.13 9.38 -0.10
N PHE A 366 -6.95 8.11 -0.46
CA PHE A 366 -5.62 7.50 -0.50
C PHE A 366 -4.71 8.16 -1.53
N TYR A 367 -5.26 8.54 -2.68
CA TYR A 367 -4.53 9.19 -3.75
C TYR A 367 -4.04 10.58 -3.34
N ASP A 368 -4.90 11.35 -2.68
CA ASP A 368 -4.57 12.67 -2.15
C ASP A 368 -3.47 12.60 -1.08
N CYS A 369 -3.55 11.62 -0.17
CA CYS A 369 -2.50 11.38 0.82
C CYS A 369 -1.17 10.94 0.17
N LEU A 370 -1.23 10.14 -0.91
CA LEU A 370 -0.05 9.75 -1.67
C LEU A 370 0.59 10.96 -2.36
N PHE A 371 -0.22 11.88 -2.90
CA PHE A 371 0.27 13.08 -3.55
C PHE A 371 0.88 14.05 -2.52
N GLU A 372 0.19 14.31 -1.41
CA GLU A 372 0.71 15.08 -0.26
C GLU A 372 2.06 14.54 0.21
N ASN A 373 2.19 13.21 0.35
CA ASN A 373 3.46 12.58 0.71
C ASN A 373 4.61 12.94 -0.24
N THR A 374 4.35 13.12 -1.54
CA THR A 374 5.40 13.53 -2.50
C THR A 374 5.84 14.99 -2.32
N LEU A 375 5.01 15.82 -1.67
CA LEU A 375 5.27 17.25 -1.46
C LEU A 375 6.02 17.50 -0.16
N ASP A 376 5.59 16.89 0.95
CA ASP A 376 6.10 17.19 2.29
C ASP A 376 6.53 15.96 3.11
N GLY A 377 6.34 14.75 2.58
CA GLY A 377 6.71 13.50 3.25
C GLY A 377 5.72 13.00 4.29
N MET A 378 4.57 13.65 4.47
CA MET A 378 3.53 13.22 5.41
C MET A 378 3.06 11.79 5.07
N PRO A 379 3.03 10.84 6.02
CA PRO A 379 2.59 9.49 5.72
C PRO A 379 1.07 9.41 5.52
N ILE A 380 0.66 8.42 4.74
CA ILE A 380 -0.75 8.14 4.44
C ILE A 380 -1.48 7.72 5.72
N CYS A 381 -0.90 6.76 6.44
CA CYS A 381 -1.37 6.38 7.78
C CYS A 381 -0.53 7.10 8.83
N ARG A 382 -1.19 7.81 9.75
CA ARG A 382 -0.53 8.70 10.71
C ARG A 382 -0.80 8.24 12.14
N PRO A 383 0.23 8.15 12.99
CA PRO A 383 0.03 7.93 14.42
C PRO A 383 -0.72 9.12 15.01
N MET A 384 -1.48 8.88 16.07
CA MET A 384 -2.40 9.87 16.66
C MET A 384 -1.74 11.22 16.96
N PHE A 385 -0.55 11.20 17.56
CA PHE A 385 0.20 12.40 17.94
C PHE A 385 0.71 13.23 16.76
N LEU A 386 0.75 12.68 15.54
CA LEU A 386 1.19 13.42 14.36
C LEU A 386 0.11 14.41 13.90
N ASN A 387 -1.17 14.06 14.07
CA ASN A 387 -2.29 14.93 13.75
C ASN A 387 -2.73 15.78 14.95
N ASP A 388 -2.64 15.25 16.17
CA ASP A 388 -3.15 15.90 17.38
C ASP A 388 -2.07 16.06 18.46
N PRO A 389 -0.92 16.72 18.18
CA PRO A 389 0.22 16.80 19.12
C PRO A 389 -0.09 17.60 20.40
N GLN A 390 -1.16 18.40 20.40
CA GLN A 390 -1.59 19.19 21.56
C GLN A 390 -2.38 18.36 22.59
N ASP A 391 -2.84 17.17 22.20
CA ASP A 391 -3.51 16.25 23.11
C ASP A 391 -2.45 15.58 24.00
N GLN A 392 -2.22 16.15 25.18
CA GLN A 392 -1.20 15.68 26.11
C GLN A 392 -1.50 14.27 26.64
N SER A 393 -2.76 13.82 26.57
CA SER A 393 -3.14 12.49 27.06
C SER A 393 -2.56 11.36 26.20
N LEU A 394 -2.26 11.64 24.92
CA LEU A 394 -1.59 10.70 24.01
C LEU A 394 -0.19 10.33 24.48
N TYR A 395 0.44 11.12 25.34
CA TYR A 395 1.80 10.86 25.88
C TYR A 395 1.78 10.29 27.30
N ASN A 396 0.59 9.97 27.84
CA ASN A 396 0.43 9.33 29.15
C ASN A 396 -0.76 8.34 29.16
N ASP A 397 -1.95 8.80 29.49
CA ASP A 397 -3.13 8.01 29.81
C ASP A 397 -3.67 7.22 28.61
N GLN A 398 -3.37 7.67 27.38
CA GLN A 398 -3.85 7.09 26.13
C GLN A 398 -2.75 6.38 25.32
N GLU A 399 -1.61 6.05 25.94
CA GLU A 399 -0.52 5.31 25.29
C GLU A 399 -1.00 3.99 24.66
N TYR A 400 -1.96 3.32 25.31
CA TYR A 400 -2.59 2.08 24.82
C TYR A 400 -3.14 2.19 23.40
N PHE A 401 -3.52 3.39 22.94
CA PHE A 401 -4.14 3.59 21.64
C PHE A 401 -3.13 3.92 20.52
N LEU A 402 -1.86 4.14 20.86
CA LEU A 402 -0.87 4.60 19.87
C LEU A 402 -0.45 3.52 18.86
N ASP A 403 -0.68 2.25 19.17
CA ASP A 403 -0.28 1.11 18.34
C ASP A 403 -1.46 0.26 17.83
N ASN A 404 -2.70 0.62 18.16
CA ASN A 404 -3.91 -0.12 17.78
C ASN A 404 -4.97 0.72 17.05
N GLN A 405 -4.73 2.01 16.86
CA GLN A 405 -5.53 2.88 16.00
C GLN A 405 -4.64 3.91 15.30
N PHE A 406 -5.14 4.45 14.19
CA PHE A 406 -4.41 5.39 13.36
C PHE A 406 -5.35 6.26 12.53
N PHE A 407 -4.81 7.34 11.98
CA PHE A 407 -5.49 8.12 10.96
C PHE A 407 -5.13 7.65 9.56
N VAL A 408 -6.09 7.66 8.64
CA VAL A 408 -5.84 7.80 7.19
C VAL A 408 -5.96 9.28 6.86
N GLY A 409 -4.86 9.89 6.43
CA GLY A 409 -4.76 11.33 6.27
C GLY A 409 -4.98 12.07 7.59
N LYS A 410 -5.74 13.16 7.56
CA LYS A 410 -5.94 14.04 8.72
C LYS A 410 -7.16 13.67 9.59
N ASP A 411 -8.22 13.19 8.95
CA ASP A 411 -9.57 13.29 9.52
C ASP A 411 -10.33 11.96 9.63
N LEU A 412 -9.80 10.86 9.09
CA LEU A 412 -10.42 9.53 9.16
C LEU A 412 -9.65 8.63 10.14
N LEU A 413 -10.22 8.39 11.32
CA LEU A 413 -9.65 7.54 12.38
C LEU A 413 -10.14 6.11 12.22
N ILE A 414 -9.23 5.15 12.25
CA ILE A 414 -9.50 3.70 12.17
C ILE A 414 -8.95 3.02 13.42
N SER A 415 -9.75 2.20 14.09
CA SER A 415 -9.31 1.37 15.23
C SER A 415 -9.57 -0.12 14.97
N PRO A 416 -8.69 -0.83 14.23
CA PRO A 416 -8.91 -2.23 13.90
C PRO A 416 -8.89 -3.14 15.14
N VAL A 417 -9.75 -4.15 15.16
CA VAL A 417 -9.72 -5.20 16.19
C VAL A 417 -8.54 -6.14 15.91
N THR A 418 -7.54 -6.16 16.80
CA THR A 418 -6.29 -6.94 16.61
C THR A 418 -6.16 -8.11 17.60
N LYS A 419 -7.28 -8.59 18.14
CA LYS A 419 -7.35 -9.75 19.04
C LYS A 419 -8.57 -10.62 18.71
N PRO A 420 -8.54 -11.93 19.06
CA PRO A 420 -9.69 -12.81 18.91
C PRO A 420 -10.95 -12.30 19.64
N GLN A 421 -12.14 -12.60 19.12
CA GLN A 421 -13.43 -12.31 19.77
C GLN A 421 -13.55 -12.98 21.14
N ALA A 422 -12.99 -14.19 21.26
CA ALA A 422 -12.93 -14.93 22.50
C ALA A 422 -12.12 -14.21 23.60
N GLU A 423 -11.23 -13.29 23.21
CA GLU A 423 -10.39 -12.49 24.11
C GLU A 423 -10.89 -11.05 24.28
N THR A 424 -11.96 -10.66 23.57
CA THR A 424 -12.46 -9.28 23.49
C THR A 424 -13.94 -9.18 23.86
N ASN A 425 -14.38 -9.88 24.91
CA ASN A 425 -15.79 -9.84 25.36
C ASN A 425 -16.81 -10.03 24.20
N GLY A 426 -16.51 -10.92 23.26
CA GLY A 426 -17.34 -11.14 22.08
C GLY A 426 -17.14 -10.14 20.94
N GLY A 427 -15.95 -9.57 20.78
CA GLY A 427 -15.62 -8.62 19.71
C GLY A 427 -15.84 -7.15 20.09
N LYS A 428 -16.01 -6.83 21.37
CA LYS A 428 -16.05 -5.46 21.88
C LYS A 428 -14.66 -4.84 21.84
N TRP A 429 -14.55 -3.59 21.40
CA TRP A 429 -13.28 -2.91 21.22
C TRP A 429 -13.32 -1.47 21.70
N ASP A 430 -12.24 -1.00 22.31
CA ASP A 430 -12.16 0.38 22.77
C ASP A 430 -11.53 1.25 21.67
N VAL A 431 -11.98 2.50 21.58
CA VAL A 431 -11.39 3.52 20.69
C VAL A 431 -11.29 4.85 21.42
N TYR A 432 -10.15 5.50 21.30
CA TYR A 432 -9.94 6.84 21.81
C TYR A 432 -10.10 7.88 20.69
N LEU A 433 -10.89 8.91 20.98
CA LEU A 433 -11.14 10.03 20.08
C LEU A 433 -10.39 11.26 20.60
N PRO A 434 -9.37 11.77 19.88
CA PRO A 434 -8.55 12.88 20.37
C PRO A 434 -9.34 14.15 20.71
N GLN A 435 -8.84 14.89 21.71
CA GLN A 435 -9.44 16.14 22.22
C GLN A 435 -9.53 17.26 21.16
N GLY A 436 -8.65 17.27 20.16
CA GLY A 436 -8.52 18.37 19.19
C GLY A 436 -9.77 18.64 18.33
N SER A 437 -10.79 17.78 18.37
CA SER A 437 -12.06 17.96 17.67
C SER A 437 -13.14 17.06 18.26
N ASN A 438 -14.40 17.36 17.95
CA ASN A 438 -15.48 16.40 18.08
C ASN A 438 -15.52 15.45 16.87
N TRP A 439 -16.27 14.35 16.97
CA TRP A 439 -16.21 13.22 16.05
C TRP A 439 -17.59 12.66 15.70
N TYR A 440 -17.70 12.13 14.48
CA TYR A 440 -18.85 11.37 14.01
C TYR A 440 -18.44 9.94 13.68
N CYS A 441 -19.28 8.97 14.04
CA CYS A 441 -19.11 7.61 13.52
C CYS A 441 -19.31 7.62 12.00
N PHE A 442 -18.45 6.92 11.26
CA PHE A 442 -18.52 6.86 9.80
C PHE A 442 -19.69 5.99 9.33
N MET A 443 -20.55 6.57 8.50
CA MET A 443 -21.80 5.93 8.04
C MET A 443 -21.82 5.59 6.55
N ASN A 444 -20.72 5.85 5.83
CA ASN A 444 -20.55 5.47 4.42
C ASN A 444 -21.63 6.01 3.45
N ASN A 445 -22.35 7.06 3.84
CA ASN A 445 -23.60 7.54 3.22
C ASN A 445 -24.67 6.46 3.03
N GLN A 446 -24.63 5.38 3.82
CA GLN A 446 -25.62 4.31 3.81
C GLN A 446 -26.60 4.44 4.97
N LEU A 447 -26.20 5.17 6.02
CA LEU A 447 -26.98 5.43 7.22
C LEU A 447 -26.93 6.92 7.56
N PRO A 448 -27.94 7.46 8.27
CA PRO A 448 -27.84 8.78 8.86
C PRO A 448 -26.71 8.85 9.89
N LEU A 449 -26.09 10.02 10.03
CA LEU A 449 -25.10 10.25 11.07
C LEU A 449 -25.69 9.92 12.44
N ALA A 450 -24.88 9.28 13.29
CA ALA A 450 -25.16 9.22 14.72
C ALA A 450 -24.87 10.58 15.37
N SER A 451 -25.31 10.74 16.63
CA SER A 451 -24.99 11.92 17.42
C SER A 451 -23.48 12.17 17.50
N LEU A 452 -23.10 13.44 17.54
CA LEU A 452 -21.73 13.88 17.75
C LEU A 452 -21.14 13.30 19.05
N VAL A 453 -19.87 12.89 18.99
CA VAL A 453 -19.09 12.47 20.16
C VAL A 453 -18.06 13.53 20.47
N GLU A 454 -17.96 13.94 21.75
CA GLU A 454 -16.98 14.92 22.20
C GLU A 454 -15.55 14.37 22.07
N GLY A 455 -14.61 15.23 21.66
CA GLY A 455 -13.19 14.90 21.69
C GLY A 455 -12.69 14.60 23.11
N GLY A 456 -11.62 13.84 23.23
CA GLY A 456 -11.06 13.39 24.51
C GLY A 456 -11.82 12.19 25.11
N THR A 457 -12.75 11.60 24.34
CA THR A 457 -13.59 10.50 24.78
C THR A 457 -12.95 9.16 24.41
N THR A 458 -12.83 8.25 25.38
CA THR A 458 -12.69 6.82 25.10
C THR A 458 -14.07 6.18 24.99
N ILE A 459 -14.45 5.75 23.79
CA ILE A 459 -15.63 4.91 23.61
C ILE A 459 -15.25 3.50 24.06
N ARG A 460 -15.92 3.04 25.11
CA ARG A 460 -15.72 1.70 25.68
C ARG A 460 -16.67 0.70 25.04
N ASP A 461 -16.19 -0.51 24.86
CA ASP A 461 -16.97 -1.65 24.37
C ASP A 461 -17.74 -1.38 23.06
N PHE A 462 -17.10 -0.71 22.09
CA PHE A 462 -17.68 -0.56 20.75
C PHE A 462 -17.98 -1.94 20.16
N ASP A 463 -19.18 -2.13 19.64
CA ASP A 463 -19.61 -3.41 19.11
C ASP A 463 -19.01 -3.69 17.74
N ALA A 464 -17.85 -4.34 17.72
CA ALA A 464 -17.15 -4.74 16.52
C ALA A 464 -17.23 -6.26 16.30
N ASN A 465 -18.29 -6.92 16.76
CA ASN A 465 -18.44 -8.35 16.57
C ASN A 465 -18.61 -8.74 15.08
N LEU A 466 -18.25 -9.97 14.73
CA LEU A 466 -18.39 -10.50 13.39
C LEU A 466 -19.83 -10.97 13.21
N ASN A 467 -20.62 -10.12 12.59
CA ASN A 467 -22.03 -10.36 12.33
C ASN A 467 -22.43 -9.81 10.94
N LEU A 468 -23.30 -10.54 10.25
CA LEU A 468 -23.90 -10.16 8.96
C LEU A 468 -25.36 -9.69 9.09
N GLU A 469 -25.91 -9.66 10.30
CA GLU A 469 -27.28 -9.21 10.55
C GLU A 469 -27.45 -7.70 10.32
N GLY A 470 -28.46 -7.35 9.53
CA GLY A 470 -28.79 -5.96 9.24
C GLY A 470 -27.60 -5.17 8.67
N ASN A 471 -27.32 -4.02 9.27
CA ASN A 471 -26.23 -3.14 8.84
C ASN A 471 -24.94 -3.34 9.64
N HIS A 472 -24.84 -4.38 10.47
CA HIS A 472 -23.71 -4.56 11.38
C HIS A 472 -22.36 -4.73 10.67
N ILE A 473 -22.37 -5.19 9.42
CA ILE A 473 -21.16 -5.33 8.59
C ILE A 473 -20.34 -4.03 8.48
N ASN A 474 -21.01 -2.87 8.56
CA ASN A 474 -20.39 -1.54 8.51
C ASN A 474 -19.62 -1.17 9.79
N PHE A 475 -19.78 -1.94 10.88
CA PHE A 475 -19.27 -1.62 12.20
C PHE A 475 -18.31 -2.70 12.74
N ILE A 476 -17.78 -3.58 11.88
CA ILE A 476 -16.78 -4.59 12.25
C ILE A 476 -15.42 -3.96 12.64
N VAL A 477 -15.24 -2.68 12.32
CA VAL A 477 -14.13 -1.84 12.80
C VAL A 477 -14.68 -0.45 13.17
N PRO A 478 -14.32 0.09 14.35
CA PRO A 478 -14.59 1.48 14.65
C PRO A 478 -13.90 2.43 13.65
N ILE A 479 -14.70 3.25 12.98
CA ILE A 479 -14.25 4.29 12.04
C ILE A 479 -14.93 5.60 12.44
N TYR A 480 -14.12 6.63 12.69
CA TYR A 480 -14.60 7.95 13.09
C TYR A 480 -14.06 9.04 12.18
N VAL A 481 -14.87 10.06 11.94
CA VAL A 481 -14.53 11.21 11.12
C VAL A 481 -14.57 12.48 11.96
N ARG A 482 -13.55 13.32 11.78
CA ARG A 482 -13.46 14.61 12.46
C ARG A 482 -14.65 15.51 12.10
N SER A 483 -15.20 16.23 13.07
CA SER A 483 -16.16 17.30 12.79
C SER A 483 -15.55 18.33 11.83
N GLY A 484 -16.33 18.78 10.85
CA GLY A 484 -15.87 19.67 9.79
C GLY A 484 -14.89 19.04 8.79
N ALA A 485 -14.70 17.72 8.80
CA ALA A 485 -13.90 17.06 7.78
C ALA A 485 -14.57 17.13 6.39
N ILE A 486 -13.74 17.04 5.36
CA ILE A 486 -14.18 16.79 3.99
C ILE A 486 -13.54 15.47 3.55
N ILE A 487 -14.34 14.45 3.27
CA ILE A 487 -13.86 13.14 2.84
C ILE A 487 -14.26 12.91 1.38
N PRO A 488 -13.31 12.89 0.42
CA PRO A 488 -13.63 12.57 -0.96
C PRO A 488 -13.88 11.07 -1.12
N MET A 489 -14.93 10.73 -1.86
CA MET A 489 -15.26 9.37 -2.24
C MET A 489 -15.61 9.29 -3.71
N ILE A 490 -15.37 8.13 -4.32
CA ILE A 490 -15.78 7.81 -5.68
C ILE A 490 -16.78 6.65 -5.67
N GLU A 491 -17.44 6.43 -6.81
CA GLU A 491 -18.25 5.24 -7.00
C GLU A 491 -17.38 3.99 -7.11
N LEU A 492 -17.97 2.85 -6.74
CA LEU A 492 -17.27 1.57 -6.75
C LEU A 492 -16.89 1.16 -8.19
N GLU A 493 -15.65 0.72 -8.34
CA GLU A 493 -15.11 0.09 -9.54
C GLU A 493 -14.45 -1.25 -9.18
N GLU A 494 -14.43 -2.21 -10.11
CA GLU A 494 -13.75 -3.49 -9.93
C GLU A 494 -12.22 -3.34 -9.97
N TYR A 495 -11.73 -2.30 -10.64
CA TYR A 495 -10.34 -1.86 -10.65
C TYR A 495 -10.26 -0.35 -10.91
N VAL A 496 -9.20 0.30 -10.43
CA VAL A 496 -9.02 1.76 -10.57
C VAL A 496 -9.01 2.16 -12.04
N GLY A 497 -9.95 3.03 -12.43
CA GLY A 497 -10.08 3.57 -13.79
C GLY A 497 -10.91 2.70 -14.75
N GLU A 498 -11.68 1.74 -14.23
CA GLU A 498 -12.58 0.89 -15.01
C GLU A 498 -13.61 1.69 -15.83
N LEU A 499 -14.32 2.63 -15.19
CA LEU A 499 -15.36 3.44 -15.81
C LEU A 499 -14.76 4.35 -16.87
N ASN A 500 -13.63 4.99 -16.57
CA ASN A 500 -12.89 5.82 -17.53
C ASN A 500 -12.47 5.00 -18.76
N LYS A 501 -11.99 3.76 -18.58
CA LYS A 501 -11.67 2.84 -19.69
C LYS A 501 -12.91 2.49 -20.53
N LYS A 502 -14.11 2.51 -19.94
CA LYS A 502 -15.41 2.34 -20.63
C LYS A 502 -15.97 3.66 -21.18
N GLY A 503 -15.27 4.78 -21.07
CA GLY A 503 -15.73 6.10 -21.50
C GLY A 503 -16.79 6.72 -20.60
N GLN A 504 -16.83 6.32 -19.33
CA GLN A 504 -17.81 6.75 -18.33
C GLN A 504 -17.11 7.53 -17.19
N PRO A 505 -17.74 8.59 -16.65
CA PRO A 505 -17.18 9.33 -15.53
C PRO A 505 -17.28 8.54 -14.21
N ASN A 506 -16.32 8.74 -13.31
CA ASN A 506 -16.44 8.38 -11.90
C ASN A 506 -16.34 9.66 -11.04
N PRO A 507 -17.43 10.43 -10.95
CA PRO A 507 -17.41 11.74 -10.31
C PRO A 507 -17.11 11.63 -8.81
N ILE A 508 -16.27 12.54 -8.32
CA ILE A 508 -15.93 12.61 -6.90
C ILE A 508 -17.11 13.19 -6.13
N THR A 509 -17.46 12.55 -5.01
CA THR A 509 -18.37 13.09 -3.99
C THR A 509 -17.56 13.64 -2.83
N LEU A 510 -17.65 14.95 -2.60
CA LEU A 510 -17.07 15.63 -1.45
C LEU A 510 -18.04 15.54 -0.27
N ASN A 511 -17.73 14.70 0.71
CA ASN A 511 -18.57 14.51 1.90
C ASN A 511 -18.21 15.53 2.98
N ILE A 512 -19.09 16.49 3.21
CA ILE A 512 -18.90 17.62 4.10
C ILE A 512 -19.55 17.32 5.45
N TYR A 513 -18.73 17.08 6.46
CA TYR A 513 -19.20 16.78 7.81
C TYR A 513 -19.67 18.06 8.55
N PRO A 514 -20.66 17.95 9.44
CA PRO A 514 -21.16 19.09 10.21
C PRO A 514 -20.18 19.56 11.29
N GLY A 515 -20.48 20.72 11.87
CA GLY A 515 -19.71 21.38 12.93
C GLY A 515 -18.67 22.38 12.42
N GLN A 516 -17.42 22.28 12.90
CA GLN A 516 -16.39 23.31 12.71
C GLN A 516 -16.06 23.60 11.23
N SER A 517 -15.31 24.69 10.99
CA SER A 517 -14.82 25.00 9.64
C SER A 517 -13.82 23.95 9.18
N GLY A 518 -13.92 23.57 7.92
CA GLY A 518 -13.12 22.50 7.31
C GLY A 518 -12.29 22.99 6.14
N GLU A 519 -11.19 22.29 5.90
CA GLU A 519 -10.36 22.46 4.71
C GLU A 519 -9.84 21.11 4.23
N TYR A 520 -9.78 20.93 2.91
CA TYR A 520 -9.20 19.78 2.25
C TYR A 520 -8.51 20.20 0.96
N THR A 521 -7.42 19.51 0.62
CA THR A 521 -6.72 19.71 -0.66
C THR A 521 -6.79 18.42 -1.45
N MET A 522 -7.38 18.49 -2.64
CA MET A 522 -7.59 17.37 -3.54
C MET A 522 -6.67 17.50 -4.76
N TYR A 523 -6.08 16.39 -5.18
CA TYR A 523 -5.16 16.29 -6.31
C TYR A 523 -5.72 15.38 -7.39
N LEU A 524 -5.69 15.85 -8.64
CA LEU A 524 -6.08 15.09 -9.82
C LEU A 524 -4.97 15.12 -10.86
N ASP A 525 -4.65 13.97 -11.43
CA ASP A 525 -3.78 13.82 -12.60
C ASP A 525 -4.19 12.55 -13.39
N ASP A 526 -3.36 12.12 -14.34
CA ASP A 526 -3.64 10.94 -15.17
C ASP A 526 -3.39 9.57 -14.48
N GLY A 527 -2.95 9.57 -13.22
CA GLY A 527 -2.64 8.38 -12.43
C GLY A 527 -1.42 7.56 -12.88
N VAL A 528 -0.78 7.90 -14.01
CA VAL A 528 0.17 7.03 -14.71
C VAL A 528 1.51 7.71 -14.97
N SER A 529 1.50 8.97 -15.37
CA SER A 529 2.69 9.65 -15.87
C SER A 529 3.54 10.24 -14.76
N ARG A 530 4.82 10.48 -15.06
CA ARG A 530 5.75 11.20 -14.20
C ARG A 530 5.65 12.73 -14.40
N SER A 531 4.91 13.18 -15.40
CA SER A 531 4.78 14.61 -15.71
C SER A 531 3.86 15.35 -14.73
N SER A 532 2.99 14.63 -14.03
CA SER A 532 2.25 15.11 -12.86
C SER A 532 3.11 15.54 -11.68
N GLY A 533 4.37 15.10 -11.60
CA GLY A 533 5.29 15.57 -10.55
C GLY A 533 5.51 17.08 -10.61
N VAL A 534 5.77 17.71 -9.46
CA VAL A 534 6.03 19.15 -9.37
C VAL A 534 7.34 19.49 -10.07
N ALA A 535 7.27 20.37 -11.09
CA ALA A 535 8.44 20.89 -11.77
C ALA A 535 9.24 21.80 -10.83
N LYS A 536 10.50 21.42 -10.55
CA LYS A 536 11.46 22.19 -9.76
C LYS A 536 12.83 22.14 -10.44
N PRO A 537 13.75 23.09 -10.17
CA PRO A 537 15.13 23.00 -10.63
C PRO A 537 15.82 21.71 -10.12
N GLU A 538 16.69 21.08 -10.94
CA GLU A 538 17.38 19.83 -10.56
C GLU A 538 18.25 20.01 -9.30
N ASN A 539 18.85 21.19 -9.11
CA ASN A 539 19.63 21.54 -7.93
C ASN A 539 18.79 21.67 -6.64
N GLU A 540 17.47 21.69 -6.76
CA GLU A 540 16.50 21.67 -5.65
C GLU A 540 15.81 20.29 -5.52
N GLY A 541 16.36 19.26 -6.17
CA GLY A 541 15.80 17.90 -6.19
C GLY A 541 14.70 17.69 -7.23
N GLY A 542 14.54 18.62 -8.16
CA GLY A 542 13.56 18.50 -9.25
C GLY A 542 13.84 17.35 -10.21
N TYR A 543 12.78 16.75 -10.73
CA TYR A 543 12.86 15.66 -11.69
C TYR A 543 12.69 16.19 -13.13
N PRO A 544 13.59 15.90 -14.09
CA PRO A 544 13.59 16.56 -15.40
C PRO A 544 12.33 16.34 -16.26
N ARG A 545 11.56 15.27 -16.03
CA ARG A 545 10.30 15.03 -16.76
C ARG A 545 9.05 15.47 -15.99
N ALA A 546 9.21 16.01 -14.78
CA ALA A 546 8.12 16.64 -14.04
C ALA A 546 7.71 17.94 -14.74
N LYS A 547 6.40 18.14 -14.93
CA LYS A 547 5.83 19.28 -15.65
C LYS A 547 4.69 19.95 -14.89
N SER A 548 4.46 19.53 -13.65
CA SER A 548 3.29 19.91 -12.87
C SER A 548 1.98 19.68 -13.64
N GLU A 549 1.86 18.58 -14.41
CA GLU A 549 0.62 18.20 -15.12
C GLU A 549 -0.38 17.55 -14.14
N TYR A 550 -0.84 18.33 -13.17
CA TYR A 550 -1.85 17.96 -12.19
C TYR A 550 -2.78 19.15 -11.91
N ARG A 551 -3.85 18.89 -11.19
CA ARG A 551 -4.76 19.90 -10.64
C ARG A 551 -4.76 19.75 -9.12
N GLU A 552 -4.58 20.88 -8.44
CA GLU A 552 -4.74 21.01 -7.00
C GLU A 552 -5.98 21.86 -6.74
N THR A 553 -6.92 21.31 -5.98
CA THR A 553 -8.17 21.97 -5.64
C THR A 553 -8.25 22.12 -4.13
N LYS A 554 -8.28 23.37 -3.66
CA LYS A 554 -8.52 23.71 -2.26
C LYS A 554 -10.03 23.81 -2.02
N ILE A 555 -10.53 23.02 -1.09
CA ILE A 555 -11.93 23.02 -0.67
C ILE A 555 -11.98 23.50 0.77
N THR A 556 -12.82 24.51 1.05
CA THR A 556 -13.06 24.99 2.40
C THR A 556 -14.55 25.11 2.68
N HIS A 557 -14.95 24.99 3.94
CA HIS A 557 -16.30 25.36 4.36
C HIS A 557 -16.33 25.99 5.74
N LYS A 558 -17.29 26.88 5.96
CA LYS A 558 -17.52 27.56 7.24
C LYS A 558 -18.95 28.07 7.36
N TYR A 559 -19.45 28.21 8.58
CA TYR A 559 -20.63 29.03 8.81
C TYR A 559 -20.28 30.51 8.69
N ILE A 560 -21.13 31.30 8.05
CA ILE A 560 -20.88 32.73 7.77
C ILE A 560 -21.79 33.67 8.56
N ASP A 561 -22.74 33.11 9.30
CA ASP A 561 -23.62 33.84 10.20
C ASP A 561 -23.50 33.31 11.64
N ALA A 562 -23.78 34.18 12.60
CA ALA A 562 -23.69 33.84 14.02
C ALA A 562 -24.75 32.83 14.49
N ALA A 563 -25.85 32.68 13.73
CA ALA A 563 -26.92 31.72 14.03
C ALA A 563 -26.67 30.35 13.37
N GLN A 564 -25.55 30.18 12.65
CA GLN A 564 -25.17 28.95 11.94
C GLN A 564 -26.25 28.47 10.95
N LYS A 565 -27.04 29.38 10.38
CA LYS A 565 -28.08 29.08 9.39
C LYS A 565 -27.59 29.15 7.95
N THR A 566 -26.37 29.58 7.73
CA THR A 566 -25.77 29.75 6.42
C THR A 566 -24.34 29.23 6.43
N ARG A 567 -24.09 28.20 5.62
CA ARG A 567 -22.74 27.64 5.41
C ARG A 567 -22.27 27.99 4.01
N GLU A 568 -21.06 28.52 3.93
CA GLU A 568 -20.37 28.78 2.69
C GLU A 568 -19.33 27.69 2.45
N LEU A 569 -19.31 27.15 1.23
CA LEU A 569 -18.27 26.28 0.71
C LEU A 569 -17.57 26.99 -0.43
N LYS A 570 -16.24 26.88 -0.47
CA LYS A 570 -15.41 27.45 -1.52
C LYS A 570 -14.53 26.36 -2.09
N ILE A 571 -14.60 26.17 -3.42
CA ILE A 571 -13.88 25.14 -4.17
C ILE A 571 -13.03 25.89 -5.20
N GLU A 572 -11.71 25.89 -5.02
CA GLU A 572 -10.78 26.70 -5.80
C GLU A 572 -9.65 25.85 -6.36
N ARG A 573 -9.47 25.90 -7.68
CA ARG A 573 -8.31 25.31 -8.33
C ARG A 573 -7.12 26.25 -8.10
N VAL A 574 -6.20 25.86 -7.24
CA VAL A 574 -4.99 26.63 -6.93
C VAL A 574 -3.88 26.33 -7.93
N HIS A 575 -3.92 25.15 -8.54
CA HIS A 575 -3.10 24.74 -9.67
C HIS A 575 -3.99 23.95 -10.65
N ASP A 576 -3.95 24.24 -11.95
CA ASP A 576 -4.94 23.72 -12.93
C ASP A 576 -4.32 23.34 -14.28
N ASN A 577 -3.22 22.58 -14.26
CA ASN A 577 -2.53 22.09 -15.46
C ASN A 577 -2.97 20.68 -15.88
N TYR A 578 -4.05 20.17 -15.28
CA TYR A 578 -4.67 18.92 -15.65
C TYR A 578 -6.19 19.09 -15.67
N ARG A 579 -6.83 18.48 -16.67
CA ARG A 579 -8.27 18.44 -16.79
C ARG A 579 -8.69 16.98 -16.95
N PRO A 580 -9.49 16.43 -16.02
CA PRO A 580 -10.07 15.10 -16.18
C PRO A 580 -10.83 14.99 -17.50
N GLU A 581 -10.70 13.85 -18.18
CA GLU A 581 -11.33 13.63 -19.48
C GLU A 581 -12.85 13.48 -19.36
N TYR A 582 -13.31 12.71 -18.37
CA TYR A 582 -14.72 12.34 -18.22
C TYR A 582 -15.43 13.08 -17.08
N GLU A 583 -14.72 13.41 -16.00
CA GLU A 583 -15.25 14.04 -14.78
C GLU A 583 -15.50 15.55 -15.00
N THR A 584 -16.56 15.86 -15.74
CA THR A 584 -17.01 17.23 -16.02
C THR A 584 -17.84 17.86 -14.90
N PHE A 585 -18.13 17.09 -13.86
CA PHE A 585 -18.87 17.52 -12.67
C PHE A 585 -18.41 16.69 -11.47
N PHE A 586 -18.73 17.20 -10.28
CA PHE A 586 -18.56 16.50 -9.01
C PHE A 586 -19.83 16.63 -8.17
N PHE A 587 -19.91 15.84 -7.11
CA PHE A 587 -20.98 15.92 -6.13
C PHE A 587 -20.47 16.51 -4.83
N VAL A 588 -21.36 17.18 -4.11
CA VAL A 588 -21.16 17.60 -2.72
C VAL A 588 -22.26 16.97 -1.89
N ALA A 589 -21.88 16.15 -0.92
CA ALA A 589 -22.78 15.59 0.07
C ALA A 589 -22.67 16.41 1.36
N ILE A 590 -23.76 17.05 1.76
CA ILE A 590 -23.85 17.81 3.01
C ILE A 590 -24.51 16.90 4.04
N LEU A 591 -23.71 16.45 5.01
CA LEU A 591 -24.17 15.59 6.08
C LEU A 591 -24.72 16.43 7.23
N HIS A 592 -25.78 15.95 7.87
CA HIS A 592 -26.50 16.66 8.92
C HIS A 592 -26.41 15.91 10.25
N ASP A 593 -26.11 16.64 11.32
CA ASP A 593 -26.12 16.10 12.67
C ASP A 593 -27.58 16.02 13.16
N PRO A 594 -28.12 14.82 13.44
CA PRO A 594 -29.51 14.69 13.88
C PRO A 594 -29.77 15.31 15.26
N SER A 595 -28.73 15.57 16.05
CA SER A 595 -28.83 16.17 17.39
C SER A 595 -28.78 17.70 17.37
N GLU A 596 -28.51 18.32 16.22
CA GLU A 596 -28.37 19.75 16.11
C GLU A 596 -29.72 20.48 16.20
N THR A 597 -29.81 21.45 17.12
CA THR A 597 -31.06 22.13 17.46
C THR A 597 -31.25 23.49 16.79
N GLN A 598 -30.21 24.05 16.17
CA GLN A 598 -30.22 25.40 15.57
C GLN A 598 -30.60 25.45 14.08
N GLY A 599 -31.08 24.33 13.51
CA GLY A 599 -31.65 24.29 12.16
C GLY A 599 -30.81 23.55 11.12
N SER A 600 -29.57 23.15 11.44
CA SER A 600 -28.72 22.41 10.50
C SER A 600 -28.92 20.88 10.49
N SER A 601 -29.95 20.36 11.17
CA SER A 601 -30.21 18.91 11.32
C SER A 601 -31.08 18.28 10.21
N GLY A 602 -31.40 18.98 9.12
CA GLY A 602 -32.28 18.48 8.07
C GLY A 602 -32.10 19.12 6.69
N SER A 603 -33.11 18.96 5.83
CA SER A 603 -33.08 19.49 4.45
C SER A 603 -32.73 20.97 4.40
N LEU A 604 -31.92 21.35 3.41
CA LEU A 604 -31.65 22.76 3.12
C LEU A 604 -32.93 23.44 2.63
N ASN A 605 -33.05 24.74 2.93
CA ASN A 605 -34.07 25.61 2.34
C ASN A 605 -33.66 26.00 0.91
N LYS A 606 -32.39 26.35 0.73
CA LYS A 606 -31.88 26.92 -0.51
C LYS A 606 -30.40 26.60 -0.70
N VAL A 607 -30.01 26.43 -1.96
CA VAL A 607 -28.62 26.30 -2.39
C VAL A 607 -28.35 27.35 -3.46
N ILE A 608 -27.34 28.18 -3.22
CA ILE A 608 -26.91 29.25 -4.12
C ILE A 608 -25.51 28.91 -4.63
N LEU A 609 -25.36 28.82 -5.93
CA LEU A 609 -24.08 28.60 -6.61
C LEU A 609 -23.68 29.90 -7.32
N ASN A 610 -22.55 30.50 -6.92
CA ASN A 610 -22.05 31.76 -7.51
C ASN A 610 -23.12 32.85 -7.66
N ASN A 611 -23.89 33.10 -6.59
CA ASN A 611 -25.00 34.07 -6.53
C ASN A 611 -26.28 33.68 -7.30
N GLN A 612 -26.38 32.45 -7.81
CA GLN A 612 -27.60 31.94 -8.45
C GLN A 612 -28.18 30.77 -7.66
N GLU A 613 -29.46 30.88 -7.30
CA GLU A 613 -30.18 29.75 -6.71
C GLU A 613 -30.28 28.60 -7.74
N ILE A 614 -29.94 27.39 -7.32
CA ILE A 614 -30.00 26.20 -8.17
C ILE A 614 -31.21 25.33 -7.83
N GLN A 615 -31.65 24.57 -8.83
CA GLN A 615 -32.90 23.80 -8.76
C GLN A 615 -32.85 22.70 -7.67
N LYS A 616 -33.88 22.68 -6.81
CA LYS A 616 -34.19 21.54 -5.95
C LYS A 616 -34.98 20.48 -6.73
N LEU A 617 -34.48 19.26 -6.77
CA LEU A 617 -35.19 18.09 -7.32
C LEU A 617 -36.08 17.44 -6.25
N GLY A 618 -36.91 16.48 -6.66
CA GLY A 618 -37.70 15.68 -5.72
C GLY A 618 -36.82 14.94 -4.71
N ASN A 619 -37.34 14.68 -3.51
CA ASN A 619 -36.59 13.97 -2.47
C ASN A 619 -36.29 12.52 -2.91
N GLY A 620 -35.06 12.05 -2.62
CA GLY A 620 -34.63 10.67 -2.87
C GLY A 620 -34.36 10.27 -4.32
N ASP A 621 -34.03 11.22 -5.21
CA ASP A 621 -33.88 10.96 -6.65
C ASP A 621 -32.42 11.06 -7.14
N ASP A 622 -31.57 10.13 -6.69
CA ASP A 622 -30.16 10.02 -7.08
C ASP A 622 -30.00 9.94 -8.61
N ASN A 623 -30.91 9.20 -9.27
CA ASN A 623 -30.90 9.03 -10.73
C ASN A 623 -31.21 10.36 -11.44
N ALA A 624 -32.19 11.14 -10.98
CA ALA A 624 -32.43 12.45 -11.55
C ALA A 624 -31.29 13.43 -11.29
N LEU A 625 -30.65 13.38 -10.11
CA LEU A 625 -29.49 14.24 -9.85
C LEU A 625 -28.35 13.88 -10.80
N ASN A 626 -28.03 12.59 -10.94
CA ASN A 626 -26.98 12.14 -11.85
C ASN A 626 -27.29 12.53 -13.30
N GLY A 627 -28.55 12.39 -13.74
CA GLY A 627 -29.02 12.74 -15.08
C GLY A 627 -29.22 14.23 -15.35
N ALA A 628 -29.16 15.10 -14.34
CA ALA A 628 -29.43 16.53 -14.48
C ALA A 628 -28.42 17.21 -15.42
N SER A 629 -28.91 18.01 -16.36
CA SER A 629 -28.10 18.79 -17.32
C SER A 629 -27.67 20.16 -16.78
N LEU A 630 -28.18 20.55 -15.62
CA LEU A 630 -27.86 21.79 -14.91
C LEU A 630 -27.46 21.48 -13.47
N ASN A 631 -26.80 22.43 -12.81
CA ASN A 631 -26.54 22.34 -11.38
C ASN A 631 -27.87 22.18 -10.63
N ALA A 632 -27.95 21.18 -9.77
CA ALA A 632 -29.16 20.82 -9.06
C ALA A 632 -28.80 20.16 -7.73
N TRP A 633 -29.79 20.00 -6.86
CA TRP A 633 -29.59 19.32 -5.59
C TRP A 633 -30.89 18.63 -5.15
N TYR A 634 -30.78 17.67 -4.26
CA TYR A 634 -31.92 17.07 -3.60
C TYR A 634 -31.58 16.68 -2.15
N TYR A 635 -32.60 16.34 -1.40
CA TYR A 635 -32.48 15.84 -0.04
C TYR A 635 -32.88 14.38 0.03
N ASN A 636 -32.03 13.55 0.64
CA ASN A 636 -32.34 12.17 0.98
C ASN A 636 -32.81 12.10 2.45
N PRO A 637 -34.13 11.98 2.73
CA PRO A 637 -34.64 11.94 4.09
C PRO A 637 -34.29 10.65 4.85
N THR A 638 -33.94 9.57 4.15
CA THR A 638 -33.63 8.26 4.77
C THR A 638 -32.28 8.28 5.47
N ILE A 639 -31.30 8.97 4.88
CA ILE A 639 -29.93 9.07 5.43
C ILE A 639 -29.61 10.49 5.91
N ASN A 640 -30.55 11.42 5.86
CA ASN A 640 -30.39 12.81 6.30
C ASN A 640 -29.18 13.52 5.65
N ILE A 641 -29.11 13.47 4.31
CA ILE A 641 -28.03 14.09 3.51
C ILE A 641 -28.62 14.89 2.37
N ASN A 642 -28.09 16.09 2.11
CA ASN A 642 -28.34 16.80 0.85
C ASN A 642 -27.22 16.51 -0.14
N PHE A 643 -27.56 16.18 -1.39
CA PHE A 643 -26.59 15.98 -2.46
C PHE A 643 -26.74 17.08 -3.50
N ILE A 644 -25.62 17.64 -3.91
CA ILE A 644 -25.55 18.76 -4.86
C ILE A 644 -24.66 18.33 -6.01
N LYS A 645 -25.16 18.45 -7.25
CA LYS A 645 -24.36 18.27 -8.47
C LYS A 645 -23.83 19.62 -8.92
N VAL A 646 -22.52 19.70 -9.13
CA VAL A 646 -21.83 20.91 -9.56
C VAL A 646 -21.00 20.62 -10.81
N PHE A 647 -21.29 21.30 -11.91
CA PHE A 647 -20.46 21.25 -13.10
C PHE A 647 -19.12 21.96 -12.87
N ASP A 648 -18.03 21.28 -13.22
CA ASP A 648 -16.65 21.72 -12.97
C ASP A 648 -16.13 22.58 -14.13
N ASN A 649 -16.83 23.69 -14.40
CA ASN A 649 -16.56 24.58 -15.54
C ASN A 649 -15.92 25.91 -15.15
N LEU A 650 -15.76 26.18 -13.85
CA LEU A 650 -15.16 27.41 -13.32
C LEU A 650 -13.95 27.09 -12.43
N PRO A 651 -12.89 27.93 -12.45
CA PRO A 651 -11.72 27.72 -11.60
C PRO A 651 -11.99 27.95 -10.11
N SER A 652 -13.08 28.67 -9.79
CA SER A 652 -13.52 28.92 -8.43
C SER A 652 -15.05 28.84 -8.38
N VAL A 653 -15.56 28.12 -7.40
CA VAL A 653 -17.00 27.96 -7.14
C VAL A 653 -17.26 28.26 -5.67
N THR A 654 -18.27 29.11 -5.42
CA THR A 654 -18.82 29.35 -4.08
C THR A 654 -20.22 28.76 -4.01
N ILE A 655 -20.45 27.91 -3.01
CA ILE A 655 -21.75 27.30 -2.71
C ILE A 655 -22.21 27.85 -1.36
N THR A 656 -23.34 28.56 -1.34
CA THR A 656 -23.99 29.01 -0.11
C THR A 656 -25.18 28.12 0.18
N LEU A 657 -25.20 27.52 1.36
CA LEU A 657 -26.24 26.62 1.85
C LEU A 657 -27.04 27.36 2.91
N GLU A 658 -28.34 27.51 2.71
CA GLU A 658 -29.24 28.06 3.72
C GLU A 658 -30.04 26.92 4.35
N TYR A 659 -29.89 26.77 5.67
CA TYR A 659 -30.58 25.78 6.48
C TYR A 659 -31.99 26.23 6.88
N ALA A 660 -32.79 25.28 7.36
CA ALA A 660 -34.20 25.46 7.71
C ALA A 660 -34.47 26.52 8.79
#